data_AF-A0A514ZUR9-F1
#
_entry.id   AF-A0A514ZUR9-F1
#
_cell.length_a   1.000
_cell.length_b   1.000
_cell.length_c   1.000
_cell.angle_alpha   90.00
_cell.angle_beta   90.00
_cell.angle_gamma   90.00
#
_symmetry.space_group_name_H-M   'P 1'
#
loop_
_entity.id
_entity.type
_entity.pdbx_description
1 polymer ?
#
loop_
_entity_poly.entity_id
_entity_poly.type
_entity_poly.pdbx_seq_one_letter_code
_entity_poly.pdbx_strand_id
1 'polypeptide(L)'
;MEGLPWPLSGNGSKSETSSTFFDVIAILTESFWLWQFLGRLHPLIVHFPVGLLCIALLLEVVGWFRKSTDMQAGIRAMVWVGAISSVVAAALGLVLVNQDDYGGSTVTIHQWSGLATMVLAIGTVLALRSGRIELYRSLLFITVVGVSLAGHYGAMLTHGDDYLSSVLPFGKGAGSSPVGEESKFAFASATAGQPLNDKQIGELNLEVRSILAHNCYSCHSATKTKGGLRLDKKEFVMKGGEDGEILVAGHPEKSDIIRRIKLPAGHDDAMPTKGKRLSDHDIALLEFWIQQGAPWPSGAEKSIYRVADLEPRLPALPDAPAGITNPVDRFVNVYFQQHKLAWKNVVDDRTYMRRVYLDVVGLLPSPEKLKAFEADPRPNKRELLVNELLGRNTDYAQHWLTFWNDALRNDYTGTGYITGGRFDITNWLYTSLKTNKPYNQFVRELVSPTKESAGFIKGIKWRGTINSSQRTEMQAAQNVSQVLLGLNLKCASCHDSFISDWKLADAYAFANVFADTTLEINRCDKPTGKLAGTKIIFEKLGTINDKATTDERLRELANFLVQPKDGRLYRTVVNRIWAQVMGRGIIEPVDMMDNEPWSQDLLDWLASDFATNGYDIKKLMFTILTSKTYQLPSVGLKDAELITSPNFVFQGMVRRRLTAEQFADAVSLAFSPIYVDTSIVEKQFPKQLKKEMPFPRASLVKNDPFLTALGRPNRETVSTSRSSQANLLQALELTNGEKFNDALKRGAQQWKATYPNSDALVKNLYWKALGREPKPNELAIAQKIVGKNPTTEGIQDLVWAISLHPEFQLIY
;
A
#
# COMPACT_ATOMS: atom_id res chain seq x y z
N MET A 1 29.19 -31.96 -59.59
CA MET A 1 27.83 -31.42 -59.71
C MET A 1 27.04 -32.04 -58.57
N GLU A 2 27.34 -31.62 -57.32
CA GLU A 2 26.70 -30.53 -56.55
C GLU A 2 25.41 -31.02 -55.85
N GLY A 3 25.20 -31.04 -54.53
CA GLY A 3 25.96 -30.65 -53.33
C GLY A 3 25.18 -31.11 -52.07
N LEU A 4 25.90 -31.45 -50.99
CA LEU A 4 25.46 -31.89 -49.63
C LEU A 4 25.10 -30.68 -48.70
N PRO A 5 24.76 -30.78 -47.37
CA PRO A 5 24.65 -31.94 -46.44
C PRO A 5 23.50 -31.95 -45.36
N TRP A 6 23.32 -33.14 -44.75
CA TRP A 6 22.99 -33.57 -43.35
C TRP A 6 22.64 -32.59 -42.18
N PRO A 7 21.85 -33.03 -41.17
CA PRO A 7 22.43 -33.59 -39.91
C PRO A 7 21.67 -34.79 -39.26
N LEU A 8 22.41 -35.64 -38.53
CA LEU A 8 21.95 -36.86 -37.84
C LEU A 8 22.35 -36.87 -36.35
N SER A 9 21.49 -37.52 -35.57
CA SER A 9 21.71 -38.27 -34.31
C SER A 9 21.92 -37.52 -32.99
N GLY A 10 21.18 -37.97 -31.98
CA GLY A 10 21.30 -37.60 -30.57
C GLY A 10 22.18 -38.54 -29.75
N ASN A 11 22.29 -38.28 -28.44
CA ASN A 11 22.69 -39.28 -27.44
C ASN A 11 22.37 -38.81 -26.01
N GLY A 12 22.17 -39.77 -25.11
CA GLY A 12 21.86 -39.57 -23.68
C GLY A 12 23.08 -39.52 -22.74
N SER A 13 22.76 -39.13 -21.50
CA SER A 13 23.41 -39.29 -20.17
C SER A 13 24.94 -39.24 -20.01
N LYS A 14 25.41 -38.35 -19.10
CA LYS A 14 26.53 -38.60 -18.17
C LYS A 14 26.35 -37.84 -16.84
N SER A 15 26.96 -38.43 -15.82
CA SER A 15 26.84 -38.29 -14.37
C SER A 15 27.62 -37.15 -13.71
N GLU A 16 27.10 -36.76 -12.55
CA GLU A 16 27.68 -36.23 -11.31
C GLU A 16 29.21 -36.17 -11.07
N THR A 17 29.56 -35.11 -10.30
CA THR A 17 30.65 -34.92 -9.32
C THR A 17 32.06 -34.45 -9.76
N SER A 18 32.30 -33.15 -9.57
CA SER A 18 33.46 -32.65 -8.83
C SER A 18 33.12 -31.30 -8.19
N SER A 19 32.47 -31.32 -7.01
CA SER A 19 32.36 -30.10 -6.19
C SER A 19 33.72 -29.83 -5.54
N THR A 20 34.25 -28.65 -5.78
CA THR A 20 35.49 -28.20 -5.13
C THR A 20 35.22 -27.91 -3.65
N PHE A 21 36.27 -27.89 -2.82
CA PHE A 21 36.17 -27.49 -1.40
C PHE A 21 35.49 -26.10 -1.23
N PHE A 22 35.61 -25.22 -2.23
CA PHE A 22 34.93 -23.94 -2.26
C PHE A 22 33.42 -24.05 -2.52
N ASP A 23 32.96 -25.02 -3.32
CA ASP A 23 31.53 -25.26 -3.58
C ASP A 23 30.80 -25.78 -2.34
N VAL A 24 31.47 -26.58 -1.49
CA VAL A 24 30.91 -27.06 -0.22
C VAL A 24 30.79 -25.93 0.80
N ILE A 25 31.74 -24.99 0.83
CA ILE A 25 31.64 -23.79 1.66
C ILE A 25 30.52 -22.87 1.15
N ALA A 26 30.39 -22.69 -0.17
CA ALA A 26 29.33 -21.88 -0.79
C ALA A 26 27.92 -22.42 -0.44
N ILE A 27 27.72 -23.74 -0.53
CA ILE A 27 26.45 -24.40 -0.18
C ILE A 27 26.12 -24.27 1.32
N LEU A 28 27.12 -24.31 2.20
CA LEU A 28 26.93 -24.11 3.65
C LEU A 28 26.66 -22.64 4.02
N THR A 29 27.17 -21.68 3.22
CA THR A 29 26.92 -20.25 3.43
C THR A 29 25.57 -19.77 2.90
N GLU A 30 25.03 -20.41 1.85
CA GLU A 30 23.72 -20.06 1.30
C GLU A 30 22.54 -20.57 2.15
N SER A 31 22.74 -21.67 2.90
CA SER A 31 21.63 -22.41 3.53
C SER A 31 21.49 -22.25 5.05
N PHE A 32 22.42 -21.58 5.74
CA PHE A 32 22.33 -21.34 7.19
C PHE A 32 21.90 -19.91 7.49
N TRP A 33 20.69 -19.76 8.07
CA TRP A 33 20.05 -18.47 8.39
C TRP A 33 20.95 -17.53 9.21
N LEU A 34 21.90 -18.05 10.01
CA LEU A 34 22.82 -17.22 10.78
C LEU A 34 23.76 -16.43 9.87
N TRP A 35 24.24 -17.02 8.77
CA TRP A 35 25.07 -16.28 7.81
C TRP A 35 24.25 -15.19 7.13
N GLN A 36 22.99 -15.46 6.81
CA GLN A 36 22.07 -14.45 6.26
C GLN A 36 21.79 -13.32 7.25
N PHE A 37 21.56 -13.67 8.52
CA PHE A 37 21.40 -12.70 9.60
C PHE A 37 22.67 -11.85 9.78
N LEU A 38 23.85 -12.49 9.86
CA LEU A 38 25.12 -11.81 10.03
C LEU A 38 25.45 -10.90 8.84
N GLY A 39 25.23 -11.34 7.60
CA GLY A 39 25.37 -10.51 6.41
C GLY A 39 24.52 -9.25 6.48
N ARG A 40 23.24 -9.39 6.87
CA ARG A 40 22.31 -8.25 7.02
C ARG A 40 22.66 -7.28 8.15
N LEU A 41 23.61 -7.62 9.03
CA LEU A 41 24.15 -6.68 10.02
C LEU A 41 25.22 -5.75 9.44
N HIS A 42 25.69 -5.98 8.21
CA HIS A 42 26.70 -5.14 7.57
C HIS A 42 26.35 -3.64 7.58
N PRO A 43 25.15 -3.19 7.17
CA PRO A 43 24.78 -1.76 7.19
C PRO A 43 24.78 -1.15 8.60
N LEU A 44 24.54 -1.94 9.64
CA LEU A 44 24.59 -1.47 11.03
C LEU A 44 26.04 -1.27 11.48
N ILE A 45 26.93 -2.22 11.16
CA ILE A 45 28.31 -2.21 11.65
C ILE A 45 29.17 -1.17 10.93
N VAL A 46 28.90 -0.83 9.66
CA VAL A 46 29.67 0.18 8.91
C VAL A 46 29.64 1.58 9.54
N HIS A 47 28.64 1.91 10.36
CA HIS A 47 28.59 3.20 11.05
C HIS A 47 29.72 3.39 12.09
N PHE A 48 30.23 2.29 12.66
CA PHE A 48 31.31 2.34 13.66
C PHE A 48 32.67 2.73 13.07
N PRO A 49 33.23 2.07 12.02
CA PRO A 49 34.48 2.48 11.42
C PRO A 49 34.37 3.87 10.79
N VAL A 50 33.23 4.22 10.19
CA VAL A 50 32.96 5.56 9.63
C VAL A 50 32.99 6.63 10.72
N GLY A 51 32.18 6.49 11.77
CA GLY A 51 32.10 7.50 12.82
C GLY A 51 33.40 7.62 13.61
N LEU A 52 33.98 6.50 14.05
CA LEU A 52 35.11 6.50 14.97
C LEU A 52 36.41 6.96 14.30
N LEU A 53 36.70 6.53 13.07
CA LEU A 53 37.94 6.94 12.38
C LEU A 53 37.88 8.39 11.91
N CYS A 54 36.71 8.87 11.43
CA CYS A 54 36.52 10.27 11.07
C CYS A 54 36.65 11.20 12.28
N ILE A 55 36.03 10.85 13.42
CA ILE A 55 36.15 11.66 14.64
C ILE A 55 37.58 11.57 15.20
N ALA A 56 38.24 10.41 15.14
CA ALA A 56 39.64 10.28 15.55
C ALA A 56 40.56 11.23 14.76
N LEU A 57 40.39 11.31 13.44
CA LEU A 57 41.14 12.25 12.59
C LEU A 57 40.83 13.71 12.97
N LEU A 58 39.57 14.06 13.18
CA LEU A 58 39.16 15.40 13.58
C LEU A 58 39.78 15.80 14.93
N LEU A 59 39.75 14.91 15.91
CA LEU A 59 40.35 15.14 17.22
C LEU A 59 41.88 15.22 17.16
N GLU A 60 42.53 14.44 16.29
CA GLU A 60 43.98 14.51 16.05
C GLU A 60 44.37 15.89 15.46
N VAL A 61 43.58 16.40 14.51
CA VAL A 61 43.77 17.74 13.93
C VAL A 61 43.55 18.83 14.98
N VAL A 62 42.50 18.73 15.81
CA VAL A 62 42.25 19.69 16.90
C VAL A 62 43.38 19.66 17.94
N GLY A 63 43.86 18.47 18.30
CA GLY A 63 44.99 18.31 19.22
C GLY A 63 46.28 18.94 18.68
N TRP A 64 46.50 18.84 17.37
CA TRP A 64 47.63 19.49 16.70
C TRP A 64 47.54 21.03 16.79
N PHE A 65 46.39 21.62 16.49
CA PHE A 65 46.19 23.08 16.58
C PHE A 65 46.25 23.60 18.03
N ARG A 66 45.70 22.84 18.99
CA ARG A 66 45.70 23.22 20.41
C ARG A 66 47.01 22.92 21.13
N LYS A 67 47.95 22.21 20.51
CA LYS A 67 49.19 21.71 21.12
C LYS A 67 48.93 20.97 22.46
N SER A 68 47.81 20.26 22.58
CA SER A 68 47.40 19.54 23.78
C SER A 68 47.35 18.03 23.51
N THR A 69 47.72 17.25 24.53
CA THR A 69 47.68 15.78 24.51
C THR A 69 46.47 15.19 25.23
N ASP A 70 45.56 16.02 25.75
CA ASP A 70 44.47 15.61 26.65
C ASP A 70 43.50 14.62 25.99
N MET A 71 43.42 14.65 24.66
CA MET A 71 42.51 13.80 23.88
C MET A 71 43.18 12.53 23.34
N GLN A 72 44.48 12.32 23.58
CA GLN A 72 45.22 11.21 22.98
C GLN A 72 44.69 9.83 23.40
N ALA A 73 44.28 9.66 24.66
CA ALA A 73 43.72 8.40 25.13
C ALA A 73 42.42 8.05 24.37
N GLY A 74 41.55 9.05 24.17
CA GLY A 74 40.32 8.92 23.39
C GLY A 74 40.60 8.61 21.92
N ILE A 75 41.50 9.37 21.28
CA ILE A 75 41.89 9.15 19.87
C ILE A 75 42.41 7.71 19.68
N ARG A 76 43.31 7.25 20.55
CA ARG A 76 43.83 5.87 20.48
C ARG A 76 42.71 4.84 20.57
N ALA A 77 41.80 4.98 21.54
CA ALA A 77 40.67 4.07 21.67
C ALA A 77 39.78 4.06 20.41
N MET A 78 39.51 5.22 19.83
CA MET A 78 38.70 5.35 18.62
C MET A 78 39.36 4.74 17.39
N VAL A 79 40.68 4.90 17.22
CA VAL A 79 41.43 4.26 16.13
C VAL A 79 41.41 2.73 16.25
N TRP A 80 41.58 2.20 17.47
CA TRP A 80 41.51 0.75 17.72
C TRP A 80 40.12 0.18 17.46
N VAL A 81 39.08 0.77 18.04
CA VAL A 81 37.69 0.30 17.87
C VAL A 81 37.23 0.50 16.41
N GLY A 82 37.64 1.60 15.77
CA GLY A 82 37.40 1.86 14.35
C GLY A 82 38.05 0.81 13.44
N ALA A 83 39.30 0.43 13.69
CA ALA A 83 39.97 -0.61 12.91
C ALA A 83 39.34 -2.00 13.11
N ILE A 84 39.03 -2.38 14.36
CA ILE A 84 38.37 -3.67 14.65
C ILE A 84 36.99 -3.73 13.96
N SER A 85 36.20 -2.67 14.08
CA SER A 85 34.88 -2.62 13.44
C SER A 85 34.97 -2.60 11.91
N SER A 86 36.04 -2.07 11.31
CA SER A 86 36.27 -2.16 9.85
C SER A 86 36.49 -3.60 9.37
N VAL A 87 37.19 -4.43 10.16
CA VAL A 87 37.40 -5.85 9.86
C VAL A 87 36.07 -6.61 9.94
N VAL A 88 35.29 -6.36 10.98
CA VAL A 88 33.96 -6.98 11.14
C VAL A 88 33.04 -6.53 10.00
N ALA A 89 33.01 -5.24 9.67
CA ALA A 89 32.20 -4.72 8.56
C ALA A 89 32.55 -5.39 7.22
N ALA A 90 33.84 -5.50 6.89
CA ALA A 90 34.30 -6.14 5.65
C ALA A 90 33.91 -7.62 5.59
N ALA A 91 34.08 -8.36 6.69
CA ALA A 91 33.70 -9.76 6.77
C ALA A 91 32.18 -9.96 6.57
N LEU A 92 31.35 -9.15 7.23
CA LEU A 92 29.89 -9.22 7.07
C LEU A 92 29.45 -8.79 5.66
N GLY A 93 30.14 -7.84 5.04
CA GLY A 93 29.85 -7.40 3.66
C GLY A 93 30.12 -8.48 2.62
N LEU A 94 31.21 -9.24 2.78
CA LEU A 94 31.50 -10.40 1.92
C LEU A 94 30.46 -11.51 2.07
N VAL A 95 29.95 -11.71 3.29
CA VAL A 95 28.86 -12.66 3.54
C VAL A 95 27.55 -12.18 2.89
N LEU A 96 27.25 -10.88 2.96
CA LEU A 96 26.04 -10.28 2.39
C LEU A 96 25.99 -10.36 0.85
N VAL A 97 27.11 -10.10 0.19
CA VAL A 97 27.22 -10.15 -1.28
C VAL A 97 26.87 -11.52 -1.86
N ASN A 98 27.21 -12.60 -1.14
CA ASN A 98 26.96 -13.96 -1.60
C ASN A 98 25.51 -14.42 -1.33
N GLN A 99 24.61 -13.53 -0.88
CA GLN A 99 23.24 -13.88 -0.46
C GLN A 99 22.16 -13.18 -1.27
N ASP A 100 22.46 -12.04 -1.90
CA ASP A 100 21.54 -11.22 -2.67
C ASP A 100 22.11 -11.03 -4.09
N ASP A 101 21.25 -10.92 -5.12
CA ASP A 101 21.59 -10.73 -6.54
C ASP A 101 22.16 -9.31 -6.83
N TYR A 102 23.13 -8.85 -6.02
CA TYR A 102 23.85 -7.60 -6.21
C TYR A 102 24.84 -7.74 -7.39
N GLY A 103 24.33 -7.67 -8.61
CA GLY A 103 25.14 -7.62 -9.83
C GLY A 103 25.55 -6.19 -10.21
N GLY A 104 26.78 -6.02 -10.72
CA GLY A 104 27.24 -4.76 -11.34
C GLY A 104 28.59 -4.24 -10.83
N SER A 105 29.17 -3.29 -11.57
CA SER A 105 30.49 -2.71 -11.28
C SER A 105 30.56 -1.96 -9.94
N THR A 106 29.46 -1.33 -9.51
CA THR A 106 29.38 -0.57 -8.24
C THR A 106 29.59 -1.46 -7.03
N VAL A 107 29.04 -2.68 -7.04
CA VAL A 107 29.20 -3.68 -5.97
C VAL A 107 30.66 -4.10 -5.84
N THR A 108 31.32 -4.39 -6.98
CA THR A 108 32.75 -4.75 -7.01
C THR A 108 33.63 -3.61 -6.51
N ILE A 109 33.35 -2.37 -6.91
CA ILE A 109 34.11 -1.19 -6.44
C ILE A 109 33.92 -0.98 -4.93
N HIS A 110 32.69 -1.14 -4.42
CA HIS A 110 32.40 -1.07 -2.99
C HIS A 110 33.16 -2.14 -2.18
N GLN A 111 33.17 -3.39 -2.66
CA GLN A 111 33.90 -4.50 -2.02
C GLN A 111 35.40 -4.21 -1.90
N TRP A 112 36.04 -3.83 -3.02
CA TRP A 112 37.48 -3.59 -3.05
C TRP A 112 37.87 -2.34 -2.25
N SER A 113 37.07 -1.26 -2.33
CA SER A 113 37.30 -0.06 -1.51
C SER A 113 37.12 -0.34 -0.02
N GLY A 114 36.15 -1.17 0.37
CA GLY A 114 35.98 -1.65 1.75
C GLY A 114 37.17 -2.46 2.26
N LEU A 115 37.67 -3.41 1.47
CA LEU A 115 38.84 -4.22 1.83
C LEU A 115 40.13 -3.40 1.92
N ALA A 116 40.36 -2.48 0.97
CA ALA A 116 41.50 -1.57 1.01
C ALA A 116 41.47 -0.70 2.28
N THR A 117 40.29 -0.20 2.63
CA THR A 117 40.07 0.60 3.84
C THR A 117 40.35 -0.20 5.13
N MET A 118 39.92 -1.46 5.18
CA MET A 118 40.23 -2.36 6.30
C MET A 118 41.76 -2.53 6.48
N VAL A 119 42.49 -2.77 5.39
CA VAL A 119 43.96 -2.91 5.43
C VAL A 119 44.63 -1.62 5.89
N LEU A 120 44.18 -0.47 5.39
CA LEU A 120 44.67 0.84 5.81
C LEU A 120 44.40 1.09 7.30
N ALA A 121 43.22 0.76 7.81
CA ALA A 121 42.88 0.92 9.23
C ALA A 121 43.76 0.04 10.14
N ILE A 122 44.06 -1.20 9.73
CA ILE A 122 45.02 -2.08 10.42
C ILE A 122 46.42 -1.44 10.39
N GLY A 123 46.84 -0.93 9.23
CA GLY A 123 48.10 -0.20 9.08
C GLY A 123 48.20 1.02 9.99
N THR A 124 47.12 1.80 10.13
CA THR A 124 47.03 2.96 11.03
C THR A 124 47.28 2.54 12.48
N VAL A 125 46.66 1.43 12.93
CA VAL A 125 46.87 0.88 14.28
C VAL A 125 48.31 0.40 14.49
N LEU A 126 48.90 -0.27 13.50
CA LEU A 126 50.29 -0.74 13.59
C LEU A 126 51.28 0.42 13.65
N ALA A 127 51.07 1.46 12.85
CA ALA A 127 51.89 2.67 12.88
C ALA A 127 51.76 3.39 14.23
N LEU A 128 50.53 3.50 14.76
CA LEU A 128 50.26 4.06 16.08
C LEU A 128 50.99 3.28 17.19
N ARG A 129 51.00 1.94 17.12
CA ARG A 129 51.70 1.07 18.08
C ARG A 129 53.23 1.18 17.97
N SER A 130 53.75 1.40 16.77
CA SER A 130 55.19 1.55 16.52
C SER A 130 55.79 2.88 16.99
N GLY A 131 54.96 3.83 17.45
CA GLY A 131 55.39 5.15 17.87
C GLY A 131 55.78 6.10 16.72
N ARG A 132 55.59 5.68 15.46
CA ARG A 132 55.88 6.49 14.27
C ARG A 132 54.73 7.46 13.98
N ILE A 133 54.69 8.58 14.69
CA ILE A 133 53.56 9.53 14.68
C ILE A 133 53.24 10.07 13.28
N GLU A 134 54.26 10.45 12.49
CA GLU A 134 54.05 10.97 11.12
C GLU A 134 53.42 9.93 10.19
N LEU A 135 53.86 8.69 10.31
CA LEU A 135 53.30 7.56 9.55
C LEU A 135 51.86 7.26 10.00
N TYR A 136 51.61 7.27 11.30
CA TYR A 136 50.26 7.09 11.87
C TYR A 136 49.30 8.16 11.35
N ARG A 137 49.67 9.44 11.41
CA ARG A 137 48.82 10.54 10.95
C ARG A 137 48.52 10.46 9.47
N SER A 138 49.54 10.17 8.67
CA SER A 138 49.39 9.98 7.22
C SER A 138 48.45 8.81 6.92
N LEU A 139 48.64 7.67 7.59
CA LEU A 139 47.78 6.50 7.42
C LEU A 139 46.36 6.77 7.92
N LEU A 140 46.16 7.45 9.04
CA LEU A 140 44.83 7.79 9.54
C LEU A 140 44.05 8.66 8.54
N PHE A 141 44.72 9.66 7.95
CA PHE A 141 44.13 10.50 6.91
C PHE A 141 43.73 9.66 5.68
N ILE A 142 44.64 8.83 5.17
CA ILE A 142 44.39 7.97 4.01
C ILE A 142 43.26 6.97 4.31
N THR A 143 43.23 6.40 5.52
CA THR A 143 42.16 5.51 5.97
C THR A 143 40.81 6.21 5.96
N VAL A 144 40.70 7.44 6.47
CA VAL A 144 39.43 8.20 6.45
C VAL A 144 38.98 8.50 5.02
N VAL A 145 39.90 8.81 4.11
CA VAL A 145 39.57 8.96 2.68
C VAL A 145 39.03 7.63 2.13
N GLY A 146 39.68 6.51 2.43
CA GLY A 146 39.21 5.17 2.05
C GLY A 146 37.81 4.86 2.58
N VAL A 147 37.56 5.10 3.87
CA VAL A 147 36.24 4.91 4.50
C VAL A 147 35.17 5.78 3.81
N SER A 148 35.51 7.01 3.43
CA SER A 148 34.60 7.92 2.72
C SER A 148 34.25 7.40 1.33
N LEU A 149 35.24 6.84 0.60
CA LEU A 149 35.03 6.23 -0.72
C LEU A 149 34.19 4.96 -0.62
N ALA A 150 34.51 4.07 0.33
CA ALA A 150 33.74 2.86 0.56
C ALA A 150 32.29 3.18 0.96
N GLY A 151 32.09 4.16 1.85
CA GLY A 151 30.77 4.66 2.23
C GLY A 151 29.99 5.29 1.07
N HIS A 152 30.67 5.99 0.16
CA HIS A 152 30.06 6.56 -1.04
C HIS A 152 29.46 5.49 -1.94
N TYR A 153 30.25 4.49 -2.32
CA TYR A 153 29.76 3.39 -3.16
C TYR A 153 28.74 2.51 -2.43
N GLY A 154 28.85 2.37 -1.11
CA GLY A 154 27.84 1.68 -0.31
C GLY A 154 26.49 2.40 -0.34
N ALA A 155 26.49 3.73 -0.27
CA ALA A 155 25.27 4.54 -0.37
C ALA A 155 24.67 4.54 -1.79
N MET A 156 25.49 4.45 -2.84
CA MET A 156 25.00 4.30 -4.22
C MET A 156 24.17 3.01 -4.40
N LEU A 157 24.57 1.92 -3.74
CA LEU A 157 23.85 0.65 -3.78
C LEU A 157 22.45 0.72 -3.13
N THR A 158 22.26 1.58 -2.12
CA THR A 158 21.00 1.67 -1.37
C THR A 158 20.12 2.85 -1.78
N HIS A 159 20.71 3.92 -2.30
CA HIS A 159 20.02 5.18 -2.58
C HIS A 159 20.15 5.65 -4.04
N GLY A 160 20.81 4.86 -4.90
CA GLY A 160 20.99 5.17 -6.31
C GLY A 160 22.34 5.82 -6.63
N ASP A 161 22.79 5.66 -7.88
CA ASP A 161 24.14 6.01 -8.35
C ASP A 161 24.54 7.49 -8.16
N ASP A 162 23.57 8.39 -7.96
CA ASP A 162 23.82 9.83 -7.81
C ASP A 162 23.67 10.36 -6.38
N TYR A 163 23.51 9.50 -5.36
CA TYR A 163 23.14 9.92 -4.00
C TYR A 163 24.01 11.03 -3.38
N LEU A 164 25.34 10.94 -3.45
CA LEU A 164 26.25 11.96 -2.91
C LEU A 164 26.69 12.99 -3.95
N SER A 165 26.79 12.59 -5.22
CA SER A 165 27.19 13.45 -6.32
C SER A 165 26.08 14.45 -6.69
N SER A 166 24.81 14.11 -6.46
CA SER A 166 23.65 14.99 -6.65
C SER A 166 23.71 16.27 -5.80
N VAL A 167 24.48 16.24 -4.71
CA VAL A 167 24.68 17.37 -3.79
C VAL A 167 25.94 18.18 -4.13
N LEU A 168 26.84 17.64 -4.96
CA LEU A 168 28.05 18.32 -5.42
C LEU A 168 27.74 19.19 -6.64
N PRO A 169 28.35 20.39 -6.77
CA PRO A 169 28.07 21.32 -7.88
C PRO A 169 28.33 20.73 -9.27
N PHE A 170 29.09 19.63 -9.36
CA PHE A 170 29.58 19.03 -10.61
C PHE A 170 29.21 17.55 -10.79
N GLY A 171 28.47 16.95 -9.87
CA GLY A 171 28.17 15.51 -9.89
C GLY A 171 26.92 15.18 -10.71
N LYS A 172 27.05 15.11 -12.03
CA LYS A 172 25.95 14.70 -12.93
C LYS A 172 26.40 13.62 -13.90
N GLY A 173 25.78 12.44 -13.79
CA GLY A 173 25.85 11.40 -14.80
C GLY A 173 25.57 10.03 -14.22
N ALA A 174 24.57 9.35 -14.79
CA ALA A 174 24.11 7.99 -14.53
C ALA A 174 23.18 7.80 -13.31
N GLY A 175 21.95 7.38 -13.62
CA GLY A 175 20.86 7.17 -12.68
C GLY A 175 19.52 7.24 -13.41
N SER A 176 19.20 6.24 -14.22
CA SER A 176 17.91 6.11 -14.90
C SER A 176 16.79 5.90 -13.88
N SER A 177 15.87 6.86 -13.70
CA SER A 177 14.69 6.62 -12.87
C SER A 177 13.65 5.75 -13.60
N PRO A 178 12.89 4.94 -12.85
CA PRO A 178 11.77 4.17 -13.35
C PRO A 178 10.51 5.05 -13.43
N VAL A 179 10.26 5.66 -14.59
CA VAL A 179 8.89 6.08 -14.96
C VAL A 179 8.78 5.88 -16.47
N GLY A 180 8.56 4.62 -16.86
CA GLY A 180 7.98 4.30 -18.16
C GLY A 180 6.50 4.04 -17.95
N GLU A 181 5.70 5.09 -17.87
CA GLU A 181 4.39 4.99 -18.51
C GLU A 181 4.71 4.85 -20.00
N GLU A 182 4.34 3.73 -20.63
CA GLU A 182 4.32 3.67 -22.09
C GLU A 182 3.46 4.84 -22.57
N SER A 183 4.09 5.81 -23.25
CA SER A 183 3.37 6.88 -23.94
C SER A 183 2.26 6.27 -24.78
N LYS A 184 1.04 6.79 -24.62
CA LYS A 184 -0.10 6.37 -25.44
C LYS A 184 0.04 6.94 -26.86
N PHE A 185 0.81 8.02 -27.02
CA PHE A 185 1.11 8.64 -28.29
C PHE A 185 2.30 7.94 -28.99
N ALA A 186 1.98 6.93 -29.79
CA ALA A 186 2.99 6.31 -30.65
C ALA A 186 3.39 7.27 -31.79
N PHE A 187 4.63 7.76 -31.78
CA PHE A 187 5.22 8.53 -32.89
C PHE A 187 5.05 7.83 -34.25
N ALA A 188 5.04 6.49 -34.27
CA ALA A 188 4.84 5.68 -35.47
C ALA A 188 3.44 5.83 -36.12
N SER A 189 2.44 6.26 -35.35
CA SER A 189 1.07 6.49 -35.85
C SER A 189 0.87 7.87 -36.48
N ALA A 190 1.84 8.78 -36.30
CA ALA A 190 1.90 10.04 -37.01
C ALA A 190 2.71 9.85 -38.30
N THR A 191 2.05 9.41 -39.38
CA THR A 191 2.68 9.30 -40.70
C THR A 191 3.30 10.63 -41.11
N ALA A 192 4.59 10.64 -41.43
CA ALA A 192 5.32 11.80 -41.89
C ALA A 192 4.60 12.46 -43.09
N GLY A 193 3.97 13.62 -42.86
CA GLY A 193 3.36 14.45 -43.90
C GLY A 193 1.84 14.61 -43.87
N GLN A 194 1.09 13.97 -42.96
CA GLN A 194 -0.34 14.28 -42.75
C GLN A 194 -0.59 15.09 -41.47
N PRO A 195 -1.49 16.09 -41.52
CA PRO A 195 -1.88 16.83 -40.32
C PRO A 195 -2.56 15.88 -39.32
N LEU A 196 -2.21 16.02 -38.04
CA LEU A 196 -2.82 15.23 -36.97
C LEU A 196 -4.34 15.45 -36.95
N ASN A 197 -5.10 14.37 -36.75
CA ASN A 197 -6.53 14.49 -36.50
C ASN A 197 -6.82 14.99 -35.07
N ASP A 198 -8.05 15.43 -34.81
CA ASP A 198 -8.44 16.01 -33.51
C ASP A 198 -8.18 15.08 -32.31
N LYS A 199 -8.30 13.76 -32.50
CA LYS A 199 -8.00 12.77 -31.45
C LYS A 199 -6.51 12.75 -31.14
N GLN A 200 -5.67 12.69 -32.17
CA GLN A 200 -4.21 12.71 -32.04
C GLN A 200 -3.71 14.03 -31.43
N ILE A 201 -4.29 15.17 -31.82
CA ILE A 201 -4.01 16.47 -31.22
C ILE A 201 -4.36 16.46 -29.73
N GLY A 202 -5.51 15.89 -29.37
CA GLY A 202 -5.93 15.75 -27.98
C GLY A 202 -5.00 14.90 -27.14
N GLU A 203 -4.54 13.75 -27.66
CA GLU A 203 -3.58 12.85 -27.00
C GLU A 203 -2.21 13.52 -26.84
N LEU A 204 -1.68 14.14 -27.91
CA LEU A 204 -0.42 14.87 -27.87
C LEU A 204 -0.43 16.03 -26.87
N ASN A 205 -1.51 16.83 -26.87
CA ASN A 205 -1.65 17.93 -25.94
C ASN A 205 -1.73 17.46 -24.48
N LEU A 206 -2.34 16.30 -24.23
CA LEU A 206 -2.43 15.68 -22.91
C LEU A 206 -1.05 15.28 -22.39
N GLU A 207 -0.25 14.59 -23.20
CA GLU A 207 1.09 14.16 -22.83
C GLU A 207 2.01 15.35 -22.56
N VAL A 208 1.98 16.36 -23.43
CA VAL A 208 2.75 17.60 -23.23
C VAL A 208 2.36 18.31 -21.93
N ARG A 209 1.06 18.46 -21.66
CA ARG A 209 0.61 19.10 -20.42
C ARG A 209 0.98 18.28 -19.19
N SER A 210 1.04 16.95 -19.29
CA SER A 210 1.57 16.09 -18.24
C SER A 210 3.06 16.34 -18.00
N ILE A 211 3.87 16.43 -19.06
CA ILE A 211 5.30 16.76 -18.96
C ILE A 211 5.49 18.11 -18.27
N LEU A 212 4.76 19.14 -18.71
CA LEU A 212 4.83 20.48 -18.12
C LEU A 212 4.37 20.47 -16.65
N ALA A 213 3.32 19.72 -16.32
CA ALA A 213 2.81 19.62 -14.96
C ALA A 213 3.83 19.02 -14.00
N HIS A 214 4.44 17.89 -14.37
CA HIS A 214 5.38 17.17 -13.51
C HIS A 214 6.75 17.85 -13.43
N ASN A 215 7.22 18.46 -14.53
CA ASN A 215 8.59 18.96 -14.63
C ASN A 215 8.72 20.49 -14.52
N CYS A 216 7.64 21.25 -14.74
CA CYS A 216 7.73 22.70 -14.89
C CYS A 216 6.87 23.50 -13.89
N TYR A 217 5.68 23.01 -13.51
CA TYR A 217 4.72 23.80 -12.69
C TYR A 217 5.23 24.11 -11.28
N SER A 218 6.16 23.32 -10.75
CA SER A 218 6.81 23.60 -9.47
C SER A 218 7.47 24.98 -9.40
N CYS A 219 7.85 25.55 -10.55
CA CYS A 219 8.48 26.87 -10.68
C CYS A 219 7.76 27.85 -11.62
N HIS A 220 6.88 27.36 -12.51
CA HIS A 220 6.21 28.14 -13.56
C HIS A 220 4.69 27.91 -13.58
N SER A 221 4.01 28.13 -12.45
CA SER A 221 2.56 27.98 -12.29
C SER A 221 1.94 29.14 -11.51
N ALA A 222 0.63 29.10 -11.27
CA ALA A 222 -0.07 30.15 -10.51
C ALA A 222 0.48 30.38 -9.10
N THR A 223 1.12 29.38 -8.52
CA THR A 223 1.69 29.47 -7.17
C THR A 223 3.09 30.07 -7.17
N LYS A 224 3.84 29.94 -8.27
CA LYS A 224 5.22 30.39 -8.40
C LYS A 224 5.55 30.71 -9.85
N THR A 225 5.96 31.94 -10.11
CA THR A 225 6.17 32.53 -11.44
C THR A 225 7.62 32.95 -11.63
N LYS A 226 8.56 32.00 -11.66
CA LYS A 226 9.97 32.35 -11.91
C LYS A 226 10.16 32.92 -13.32
N GLY A 227 10.91 34.02 -13.44
CA GLY A 227 11.17 34.71 -14.71
C GLY A 227 9.90 35.22 -15.39
N GLY A 228 8.86 35.56 -14.61
CA GLY A 228 7.55 35.97 -15.10
C GLY A 228 6.77 34.89 -15.88
N LEU A 229 7.31 33.68 -16.02
CA LEU A 229 6.79 32.64 -16.90
C LEU A 229 5.77 31.74 -16.20
N ARG A 230 4.70 31.41 -16.94
CA ARG A 230 3.58 30.55 -16.52
C ARG A 230 3.30 29.53 -17.62
N LEU A 231 3.36 28.25 -17.27
CA LEU A 231 3.26 27.13 -18.22
C LEU A 231 1.95 26.32 -18.10
N ASP A 232 1.10 26.68 -17.15
CA ASP A 232 -0.10 25.92 -16.75
C ASP A 232 -1.38 26.30 -17.51
N LYS A 233 -1.32 27.29 -18.40
CA LYS A 233 -2.42 27.62 -19.32
C LYS A 233 -1.91 28.11 -20.66
N LYS A 234 -2.67 27.82 -21.73
CA LYS A 234 -2.41 28.30 -23.10
C LYS A 234 -2.08 29.79 -23.16
N GLU A 235 -2.96 30.63 -22.59
CA GLU A 235 -2.81 32.09 -22.62
C GLU A 235 -1.46 32.57 -22.09
N PHE A 236 -0.94 31.91 -21.07
CA PHE A 236 0.31 32.29 -20.44
C PHE A 236 1.53 31.67 -21.13
N VAL A 237 1.41 30.44 -21.62
CA VAL A 237 2.50 29.78 -22.37
C VAL A 237 2.78 30.55 -23.65
N MET A 238 1.73 30.97 -24.36
CA MET A 238 1.84 31.75 -25.59
C MET A 238 2.34 33.18 -25.33
N LYS A 239 2.08 33.75 -24.14
CA LYS A 239 2.58 35.07 -23.75
C LYS A 239 4.10 35.07 -23.47
N GLY A 240 4.63 33.96 -22.96
CA GLY A 240 6.03 33.87 -22.57
C GLY A 240 6.37 34.49 -21.22
N GLY A 241 7.67 34.71 -20.99
CA GLY A 241 8.23 35.20 -19.73
C GLY A 241 8.86 36.58 -19.85
N GLU A 242 9.70 36.94 -18.88
CA GLU A 242 10.48 38.18 -18.88
C GLU A 242 11.44 38.29 -20.09
N ASP A 243 11.94 37.15 -20.58
CA ASP A 243 12.83 37.06 -21.74
C ASP A 243 12.08 37.01 -23.09
N GLY A 244 10.75 37.21 -23.07
CA GLY A 244 9.91 37.22 -24.27
C GLY A 244 9.26 35.86 -24.58
N GLU A 245 8.98 35.64 -25.87
CA GLU A 245 8.32 34.42 -26.36
C GLU A 245 9.18 33.18 -26.13
N ILE A 246 8.60 32.15 -25.50
CA ILE A 246 9.32 30.91 -25.19
C ILE A 246 9.12 29.81 -26.24
N LEU A 247 8.20 30.03 -27.17
CA LEU A 247 7.69 29.04 -28.12
C LEU A 247 7.41 29.77 -29.43
N VAL A 248 7.92 29.21 -30.53
CA VAL A 248 7.63 29.65 -31.90
C VAL A 248 6.92 28.50 -32.60
N ALA A 249 5.61 28.64 -32.81
CA ALA A 249 4.78 27.60 -33.42
C ALA A 249 5.36 27.14 -34.77
N GLY A 250 5.50 25.82 -34.95
CA GLY A 250 6.08 25.20 -36.14
C GLY A 250 7.61 25.12 -36.15
N HIS A 251 8.28 25.80 -35.22
CA HIS A 251 9.75 25.94 -35.20
C HIS A 251 10.35 25.57 -33.84
N PRO A 252 10.46 24.27 -33.51
CA PRO A 252 11.11 23.81 -32.28
C PRO A 252 12.53 24.36 -32.12
N GLU A 253 13.26 24.47 -33.22
CA GLU A 253 14.63 24.97 -33.28
C GLU A 253 14.76 26.46 -32.93
N LYS A 254 13.67 27.23 -33.06
CA LYS A 254 13.61 28.65 -32.70
C LYS A 254 12.95 28.88 -31.34
N SER A 255 12.46 27.83 -30.68
CA SER A 255 11.71 27.93 -29.44
C SER A 255 12.65 27.89 -28.23
N ASP A 256 12.64 28.95 -27.43
CA ASP A 256 13.53 29.10 -26.28
C ASP A 256 13.33 27.99 -25.23
N ILE A 257 12.11 27.46 -25.08
CA ILE A 257 11.83 26.32 -24.20
C ILE A 257 12.66 25.08 -24.60
N ILE A 258 12.77 24.77 -25.90
CA ILE A 258 13.56 23.63 -26.40
C ILE A 258 15.05 23.89 -26.21
N ARG A 259 15.52 25.11 -26.50
CA ARG A 259 16.90 25.51 -26.22
C ARG A 259 17.24 25.24 -24.75
N ARG A 260 16.45 25.77 -23.81
CA ARG A 260 16.74 25.69 -22.36
C ARG A 260 16.69 24.28 -21.78
N ILE A 261 15.78 23.42 -22.25
CA ILE A 261 15.70 22.02 -21.77
C ILE A 261 16.82 21.14 -22.36
N LYS A 262 17.30 21.44 -23.57
CA LYS A 262 18.43 20.75 -24.21
C LYS A 262 19.81 21.22 -23.75
N LEU A 263 19.90 22.38 -23.08
CA LEU A 263 21.17 22.88 -22.58
C LEU A 263 21.84 21.89 -21.62
N PRO A 264 23.18 21.83 -21.60
CA PRO A 264 23.92 21.02 -20.64
C PRO A 264 23.56 21.38 -19.20
N ALA A 265 23.54 20.36 -18.36
CA ALA A 265 23.13 20.51 -16.99
C ALA A 265 24.16 21.35 -16.21
N GLY A 266 23.75 22.52 -15.70
CA GLY A 266 24.64 23.46 -15.00
C GLY A 266 24.89 24.78 -15.75
N HIS A 267 24.44 24.89 -17.00
CA HIS A 267 24.37 26.17 -17.70
C HIS A 267 23.32 27.09 -17.02
N ASP A 268 23.58 28.40 -16.93
CA ASP A 268 22.72 29.34 -16.19
C ASP A 268 21.29 29.40 -16.73
N ASP A 269 21.13 29.33 -18.05
CA ASP A 269 19.82 29.25 -18.71
C ASP A 269 19.14 27.87 -18.70
N ALA A 270 19.82 26.82 -18.22
CA ALA A 270 19.32 25.46 -18.33
C ALA A 270 18.06 25.25 -17.46
N MET A 271 16.99 24.73 -18.05
CA MET A 271 15.72 24.44 -17.34
C MET A 271 15.39 22.93 -17.30
N PRO A 272 15.05 22.36 -16.12
CA PRO A 272 14.98 23.01 -14.81
C PRO A 272 16.36 23.39 -14.24
N THR A 273 16.41 24.54 -13.55
CA THR A 273 17.62 25.09 -12.89
C THR A 273 18.09 24.24 -11.70
N LYS A 274 17.15 23.55 -11.05
CA LYS A 274 17.39 22.58 -9.98
C LYS A 274 16.41 21.43 -10.15
N GLY A 275 16.86 20.18 -9.95
CA GLY A 275 16.05 18.98 -10.11
C GLY A 275 16.39 18.17 -11.37
N LYS A 276 15.64 17.09 -11.58
CA LYS A 276 15.85 16.13 -12.68
C LYS A 276 15.55 16.76 -14.04
N ARG A 277 16.35 16.44 -15.07
CA ARG A 277 16.10 16.86 -16.47
C ARG A 277 15.03 15.96 -17.11
N LEU A 278 14.40 16.49 -18.15
CA LEU A 278 13.46 15.74 -18.97
C LEU A 278 14.18 14.58 -19.68
N SER A 279 13.47 13.48 -19.92
CA SER A 279 13.99 12.37 -20.73
C SER A 279 14.09 12.77 -22.20
N ASP A 280 14.90 12.07 -22.99
CA ASP A 280 14.98 12.30 -24.44
C ASP A 280 13.61 12.15 -25.12
N HIS A 281 12.78 11.23 -24.60
CA HIS A 281 11.41 11.03 -25.05
C HIS A 281 10.51 12.25 -24.77
N ASP A 282 10.56 12.80 -23.56
CA ASP A 282 9.77 13.98 -23.20
C ASP A 282 10.18 15.21 -24.03
N ILE A 283 11.49 15.36 -24.27
CA ILE A 283 12.03 16.41 -25.14
C ILE A 283 11.50 16.21 -26.56
N ALA A 284 11.55 14.98 -27.10
CA ALA A 284 11.04 14.68 -28.44
C ALA A 284 9.54 14.96 -28.57
N LEU A 285 8.73 14.66 -27.54
CA LEU A 285 7.30 15.01 -27.52
C LEU A 285 7.07 16.53 -27.54
N LEU A 286 7.83 17.28 -26.74
CA LEU A 286 7.74 18.75 -26.74
C LEU A 286 8.15 19.34 -28.10
N GLU A 287 9.22 18.83 -28.71
CA GLU A 287 9.64 19.24 -30.04
C GLU A 287 8.58 18.93 -31.09
N PHE A 288 8.06 17.71 -31.09
CA PHE A 288 7.01 17.30 -32.01
C PHE A 288 5.75 18.16 -31.85
N TRP A 289 5.34 18.44 -30.61
CA TRP A 289 4.20 19.31 -30.34
C TRP A 289 4.40 20.74 -30.87
N ILE A 290 5.57 21.34 -30.66
CA ILE A 290 5.88 22.66 -31.22
C ILE A 290 5.90 22.61 -32.74
N GLN A 291 6.46 21.55 -33.33
CA GLN A 291 6.50 21.34 -34.78
C GLN A 291 5.09 21.30 -35.39
N GLN A 292 4.11 20.73 -34.68
CA GLN A 292 2.71 20.72 -35.08
C GLN A 292 1.99 22.06 -34.84
N GLY A 293 2.71 23.12 -34.50
CA GLY A 293 2.16 24.44 -34.22
C GLY A 293 1.75 24.65 -32.76
N ALA A 294 2.25 23.82 -31.84
CA ALA A 294 1.86 23.81 -30.43
C ALA A 294 0.34 23.77 -30.24
N PRO A 295 -0.35 22.79 -30.86
CA PRO A 295 -1.80 22.77 -30.90
C PRO A 295 -2.35 22.64 -29.48
N TRP A 296 -3.30 23.51 -29.19
CA TRP A 296 -4.07 23.51 -27.94
C TRP A 296 -5.54 23.37 -28.30
N PRO A 297 -6.31 22.52 -27.61
CA PRO A 297 -7.75 22.41 -27.84
C PRO A 297 -8.41 23.80 -27.80
N SER A 298 -9.27 24.07 -28.78
CA SER A 298 -10.05 25.30 -28.90
C SER A 298 -11.25 25.35 -27.94
N GLY A 299 -11.53 24.26 -27.21
CA GLY A 299 -12.58 24.12 -26.22
C GLY A 299 -12.06 23.92 -24.79
N ALA A 300 -12.92 23.41 -23.89
CA ALA A 300 -12.52 23.09 -22.52
C ALA A 300 -11.32 22.13 -22.52
N GLU A 301 -10.24 22.51 -21.82
CA GLU A 301 -9.05 21.67 -21.73
C GLU A 301 -9.44 20.31 -21.13
N LYS A 302 -9.21 19.23 -21.88
CA LYS A 302 -9.40 17.87 -21.35
C LYS A 302 -8.45 17.71 -20.16
N SER A 303 -8.95 17.26 -19.03
CA SER A 303 -8.10 17.05 -17.86
C SER A 303 -6.96 16.07 -18.15
N ILE A 304 -5.78 16.33 -17.57
CA ILE A 304 -4.66 15.37 -17.51
C ILE A 304 -4.96 14.21 -16.56
N TYR A 305 -5.93 14.39 -15.66
CA TYR A 305 -6.44 13.35 -14.79
C TYR A 305 -7.68 12.74 -15.41
N ARG A 306 -7.74 11.41 -15.40
CA ARG A 306 -8.99 10.72 -15.70
C ARG A 306 -10.04 11.13 -14.66
N VAL A 307 -11.27 11.29 -15.11
CA VAL A 307 -12.44 11.40 -14.23
C VAL A 307 -13.35 10.26 -14.60
N ALA A 308 -13.64 9.36 -13.66
CA ALA A 308 -14.54 8.25 -13.92
C ALA A 308 -15.95 8.79 -14.20
N ASP A 309 -16.61 8.20 -15.20
CA ASP A 309 -17.96 8.59 -15.57
C ASP A 309 -18.92 8.41 -14.39
N LEU A 310 -19.74 9.44 -14.20
CA LEU A 310 -20.71 9.49 -13.12
C LEU A 310 -21.91 8.58 -13.38
N GLU A 311 -22.35 8.50 -14.64
CA GLU A 311 -23.55 7.76 -15.01
C GLU A 311 -23.34 6.24 -14.86
N PRO A 312 -24.34 5.50 -14.38
CA PRO A 312 -24.29 4.05 -14.38
C PRO A 312 -24.31 3.56 -15.82
N ARG A 313 -23.51 2.52 -16.07
CA ARG A 313 -23.58 1.75 -17.30
C ARG A 313 -24.04 0.35 -16.94
N LEU A 314 -24.95 -0.23 -17.73
CA LEU A 314 -25.33 -1.63 -17.63
C LEU A 314 -24.80 -2.37 -18.86
N PRO A 315 -23.59 -2.95 -18.78
CA PRO A 315 -23.05 -3.74 -19.88
C PRO A 315 -23.94 -4.97 -20.14
N ALA A 316 -24.08 -5.33 -21.40
CA ALA A 316 -24.72 -6.59 -21.76
C ALA A 316 -23.92 -7.76 -21.16
N LEU A 317 -24.62 -8.75 -20.62
CA LEU A 317 -23.98 -9.91 -20.01
C LEU A 317 -23.34 -10.79 -21.12
N PRO A 318 -22.00 -10.95 -21.19
CA PRO A 318 -21.33 -11.62 -22.31
C PRO A 318 -21.72 -13.08 -22.41
N ASP A 319 -21.93 -13.68 -23.57
CA ASP A 319 -22.41 -15.08 -23.73
C ASP A 319 -21.76 -16.10 -22.78
N ALA A 320 -22.56 -17.02 -22.25
CA ALA A 320 -22.12 -18.01 -21.26
C ALA A 320 -21.34 -19.16 -21.93
N PRO A 321 -20.02 -19.31 -21.68
CA PRO A 321 -19.30 -20.52 -22.08
C PRO A 321 -19.84 -21.74 -21.33
N ALA A 322 -19.60 -22.94 -21.87
CA ALA A 322 -20.03 -24.18 -21.21
C ALA A 322 -19.46 -24.28 -19.78
N GLY A 323 -20.36 -24.48 -18.79
CA GLY A 323 -19.99 -24.59 -17.37
C GLY A 323 -19.72 -23.25 -16.66
N ILE A 324 -19.98 -22.10 -17.30
CA ILE A 324 -19.85 -20.77 -16.70
C ILE A 324 -21.20 -20.06 -16.73
N THR A 325 -21.90 -20.01 -15.61
CA THR A 325 -23.24 -19.42 -15.49
C THR A 325 -23.27 -18.15 -14.65
N ASN A 326 -22.40 -18.03 -13.64
CA ASN A 326 -22.33 -16.85 -12.79
C ASN A 326 -21.89 -15.61 -13.60
N PRO A 327 -22.59 -14.47 -13.48
CA PRO A 327 -22.27 -13.27 -14.22
C PRO A 327 -20.83 -12.76 -14.08
N VAL A 328 -20.25 -12.85 -12.88
CA VAL A 328 -18.85 -12.45 -12.62
C VAL A 328 -17.90 -13.23 -13.53
N ASP A 329 -18.13 -14.54 -13.62
CA ASP A 329 -17.28 -15.43 -14.41
C ASP A 329 -17.41 -15.19 -15.92
N ARG A 330 -18.57 -14.73 -16.38
CA ARG A 330 -18.79 -14.39 -17.80
C ARG A 330 -17.94 -13.18 -18.21
N PHE A 331 -17.89 -12.13 -17.38
CA PHE A 331 -17.00 -10.98 -17.63
C PHE A 331 -15.52 -11.34 -17.46
N VAL A 332 -15.18 -12.10 -16.42
CA VAL A 332 -13.79 -12.54 -16.19
C VAL A 332 -13.31 -13.45 -17.32
N ASN A 333 -14.20 -14.26 -17.91
CA ASN A 333 -13.86 -15.08 -19.08
C ASN A 333 -13.45 -14.22 -20.28
N VAL A 334 -14.20 -13.15 -20.58
CA VAL A 334 -13.83 -12.20 -21.64
C VAL A 334 -12.45 -11.59 -21.36
N TYR A 335 -12.21 -11.16 -20.12
CA TYR A 335 -10.93 -10.61 -19.69
C TYR A 335 -9.77 -11.62 -19.85
N PHE A 336 -9.97 -12.88 -19.43
CA PHE A 336 -8.98 -13.95 -19.59
C PHE A 336 -8.69 -14.26 -21.05
N GLN A 337 -9.70 -14.27 -21.93
CA GLN A 337 -9.50 -14.46 -23.36
C GLN A 337 -8.65 -13.33 -23.96
N GLN A 338 -8.94 -12.07 -23.60
CA GLN A 338 -8.16 -10.91 -24.06
C GLN A 338 -6.70 -10.97 -23.60
N HIS A 339 -6.45 -11.43 -22.38
CA HIS A 339 -5.11 -11.54 -21.79
C HIS A 339 -4.44 -12.90 -22.04
N LYS A 340 -5.04 -13.77 -22.87
CA LYS A 340 -4.54 -15.11 -23.18
C LYS A 340 -4.28 -15.97 -21.93
N LEU A 341 -5.13 -15.82 -20.91
CA LEU A 341 -5.09 -16.59 -19.67
C LEU A 341 -6.04 -17.77 -19.73
N ALA A 342 -5.60 -18.90 -19.17
CA ALA A 342 -6.44 -20.09 -19.02
C ALA A 342 -7.10 -20.12 -17.64
N TRP A 343 -8.34 -20.62 -17.59
CA TRP A 343 -9.01 -20.94 -16.32
C TRP A 343 -8.25 -22.04 -15.58
N LYS A 344 -7.95 -21.81 -14.30
CA LYS A 344 -7.41 -22.83 -13.39
C LYS A 344 -8.55 -23.63 -12.73
N ASN A 345 -8.20 -24.79 -12.18
CA ASN A 345 -9.12 -25.55 -11.33
C ASN A 345 -9.45 -24.76 -10.06
N VAL A 346 -10.71 -24.84 -9.63
CA VAL A 346 -11.13 -24.26 -8.36
C VAL A 346 -10.44 -24.94 -7.19
N VAL A 347 -10.31 -24.21 -6.07
CA VAL A 347 -9.75 -24.77 -4.84
C VAL A 347 -10.62 -25.86 -4.24
N ASP A 348 -9.98 -26.72 -3.44
CA ASP A 348 -10.66 -27.78 -2.69
C ASP A 348 -11.66 -27.22 -1.66
N ASP A 349 -12.55 -28.09 -1.18
CA ASP A 349 -13.64 -27.71 -0.29
C ASP A 349 -13.18 -27.14 1.05
N ARG A 350 -12.06 -27.64 1.59
CA ARG A 350 -11.50 -27.12 2.85
C ARG A 350 -10.99 -25.70 2.66
N THR A 351 -10.23 -25.46 1.61
CA THR A 351 -9.72 -24.13 1.27
C THR A 351 -10.87 -23.16 1.02
N TYR A 352 -11.88 -23.56 0.22
CA TYR A 352 -13.07 -22.74 -0.04
C TYR A 352 -13.84 -22.41 1.24
N MET A 353 -14.15 -23.41 2.06
CA MET A 353 -14.95 -23.22 3.28
C MET A 353 -14.24 -22.31 4.27
N ARG A 354 -12.93 -22.54 4.52
CA ARG A 354 -12.14 -21.65 5.40
C ARG A 354 -12.17 -20.21 4.90
N ARG A 355 -11.97 -20.00 3.59
CA ARG A 355 -11.97 -18.68 2.94
C ARG A 355 -13.29 -17.94 3.13
N VAL A 356 -14.42 -18.59 2.80
CA VAL A 356 -15.75 -17.98 2.90
C VAL A 356 -16.15 -17.71 4.36
N TYR A 357 -15.83 -18.61 5.30
CA TYR A 357 -16.09 -18.39 6.72
C TYR A 357 -15.35 -17.15 7.24
N LEU A 358 -14.08 -17.00 6.89
CA LEU A 358 -13.28 -15.84 7.28
C LEU A 358 -13.78 -14.56 6.64
N ASP A 359 -14.19 -14.58 5.37
CA ASP A 359 -14.67 -13.38 4.65
C ASP A 359 -16.10 -12.95 5.04
N VAL A 360 -16.97 -13.89 5.41
CA VAL A 360 -18.38 -13.57 5.72
C VAL A 360 -18.59 -13.31 7.20
N VAL A 361 -18.02 -14.16 8.08
CA VAL A 361 -18.28 -14.12 9.53
C VAL A 361 -17.01 -13.93 10.38
N GLY A 362 -15.83 -13.89 9.77
CA GLY A 362 -14.57 -13.63 10.46
C GLY A 362 -14.16 -14.71 11.46
N LEU A 363 -14.66 -15.94 11.30
CA LEU A 363 -14.41 -17.07 12.19
C LEU A 363 -13.88 -18.27 11.40
N LEU A 364 -13.25 -19.22 12.07
CA LEU A 364 -12.91 -20.51 11.47
C LEU A 364 -14.15 -21.44 11.43
N PRO A 365 -14.29 -22.31 10.41
CA PRO A 365 -15.30 -23.36 10.44
C PRO A 365 -14.99 -24.38 11.56
N SER A 366 -16.03 -24.94 12.18
CA SER A 366 -15.82 -26.03 13.14
C SER A 366 -15.42 -27.32 12.41
N PRO A 367 -14.66 -28.23 13.05
CA PRO A 367 -14.26 -29.49 12.44
C PRO A 367 -15.45 -30.33 11.94
N GLU A 368 -16.57 -30.32 12.67
CA GLU A 368 -17.78 -31.07 12.35
C GLU A 368 -18.44 -30.53 11.08
N LYS A 369 -18.56 -29.20 10.98
CA LYS A 369 -19.11 -28.52 9.81
C LYS A 369 -18.24 -28.76 8.57
N LEU A 370 -16.92 -28.73 8.74
CA LEU A 370 -15.97 -28.97 7.65
C LEU A 370 -16.10 -30.38 7.08
N LYS A 371 -16.08 -31.41 7.94
CA LYS A 371 -16.26 -32.81 7.51
C LYS A 371 -17.62 -33.04 6.85
N ALA A 372 -18.69 -32.43 7.38
CA ALA A 372 -20.01 -32.51 6.78
C ALA A 372 -20.05 -31.86 5.38
N PHE A 373 -19.35 -30.75 5.17
CA PHE A 373 -19.29 -30.06 3.89
C PHE A 373 -18.47 -30.83 2.84
N GLU A 374 -17.36 -31.44 3.25
CA GLU A 374 -16.56 -32.32 2.38
C GLU A 374 -17.36 -33.55 1.93
N ALA A 375 -18.16 -34.13 2.84
CA ALA A 375 -18.99 -35.30 2.56
C ALA A 375 -20.29 -34.98 1.79
N ASP A 376 -20.67 -33.70 1.65
CA ASP A 376 -21.90 -33.31 0.97
C ASP A 376 -21.77 -33.48 -0.56
N PRO A 377 -22.60 -34.33 -1.19
CA PRO A 377 -22.53 -34.59 -2.63
C PRO A 377 -23.32 -33.58 -3.47
N ARG A 378 -24.05 -32.65 -2.85
CA ARG A 378 -24.92 -31.73 -3.59
C ARG A 378 -24.09 -30.80 -4.50
N PRO A 379 -24.46 -30.65 -5.78
CA PRO A 379 -23.70 -29.81 -6.70
C PRO A 379 -23.75 -28.32 -6.34
N ASN A 380 -24.78 -27.88 -5.61
CA ASN A 380 -24.97 -26.49 -5.16
C ASN A 380 -24.56 -26.25 -3.69
N LYS A 381 -23.73 -27.13 -3.10
CA LYS A 381 -23.37 -27.02 -1.68
C LYS A 381 -22.65 -25.71 -1.33
N ARG A 382 -21.88 -25.14 -2.27
CA ARG A 382 -21.14 -23.87 -2.09
C ARG A 382 -22.11 -22.70 -1.96
N GLU A 383 -23.14 -22.64 -2.80
CA GLU A 383 -24.21 -21.64 -2.75
C GLU A 383 -25.03 -21.76 -1.46
N LEU A 384 -25.37 -22.98 -1.04
CA LEU A 384 -26.07 -23.23 0.21
C LEU A 384 -25.25 -22.76 1.41
N LEU A 385 -23.93 -23.02 1.41
CA LEU A 385 -23.02 -22.56 2.45
C LEU A 385 -22.96 -21.03 2.53
N VAL A 386 -22.79 -20.35 1.38
CA VAL A 386 -22.73 -18.88 1.34
C VAL A 386 -24.04 -18.27 1.86
N ASN A 387 -25.19 -18.83 1.48
CA ASN A 387 -26.50 -18.40 1.99
C ASN A 387 -26.63 -18.62 3.51
N GLU A 388 -26.20 -19.78 4.03
CA GLU A 388 -26.18 -20.04 5.48
C GLU A 388 -25.36 -18.98 6.21
N LEU A 389 -24.14 -18.71 5.75
CA LEU A 389 -23.22 -17.77 6.39
C LEU A 389 -23.70 -16.32 6.32
N LEU A 390 -24.21 -15.88 5.17
CA LEU A 390 -24.80 -14.53 5.05
C LEU A 390 -26.07 -14.38 5.91
N GLY A 391 -26.79 -15.49 6.15
CA GLY A 391 -27.94 -15.54 7.06
C GLY A 391 -27.57 -15.47 8.55
N ARG A 392 -26.31 -15.68 8.94
CA ARG A 392 -25.82 -15.51 10.32
C ARG A 392 -25.64 -14.04 10.67
N ASN A 393 -26.76 -13.31 10.76
CA ASN A 393 -26.81 -11.86 10.88
C ASN A 393 -25.95 -11.29 12.01
N THR A 394 -25.90 -11.94 13.17
CA THR A 394 -25.07 -11.49 14.30
C THR A 394 -23.59 -11.65 14.01
N ASP A 395 -23.13 -12.83 13.56
CA ASP A 395 -21.72 -13.06 13.25
C ASP A 395 -21.23 -12.16 12.10
N TYR A 396 -22.06 -12.03 11.06
CA TYR A 396 -21.84 -11.12 9.94
C TYR A 396 -21.65 -9.68 10.43
N ALA A 397 -22.58 -9.18 11.25
CA ALA A 397 -22.51 -7.81 11.76
C ALA A 397 -21.26 -7.59 12.61
N GLN A 398 -20.91 -8.54 13.49
CA GLN A 398 -19.70 -8.45 14.31
C GLN A 398 -18.42 -8.43 13.47
N HIS A 399 -18.35 -9.20 12.37
CA HIS A 399 -17.20 -9.19 11.49
C HIS A 399 -17.10 -7.88 10.68
N TRP A 400 -18.16 -7.54 9.94
CA TRP A 400 -18.20 -6.40 9.03
C TRP A 400 -18.21 -5.04 9.74
N LEU A 401 -18.53 -5.01 11.04
CA LEU A 401 -18.36 -3.83 11.88
C LEU A 401 -16.93 -3.30 11.81
N THR A 402 -15.93 -4.18 11.70
CA THR A 402 -14.52 -3.80 11.57
C THR A 402 -14.25 -2.98 10.31
N PHE A 403 -14.69 -3.49 9.15
CA PHE A 403 -14.53 -2.84 7.86
C PHE A 403 -15.19 -1.45 7.85
N TRP A 404 -16.44 -1.37 8.34
CA TRP A 404 -17.17 -0.11 8.37
C TRP A 404 -16.65 0.86 9.43
N ASN A 405 -16.18 0.38 10.58
CA ASN A 405 -15.58 1.22 11.59
C ASN A 405 -14.33 1.93 11.06
N ASP A 406 -13.48 1.23 10.33
CA ASP A 406 -12.28 1.81 9.73
C ASP A 406 -12.64 2.90 8.71
N ALA A 407 -13.60 2.62 7.83
CA ALA A 407 -14.03 3.55 6.80
C ALA A 407 -14.76 4.78 7.38
N LEU A 408 -15.65 4.57 8.36
CA LEU A 408 -16.49 5.61 8.97
C LEU A 408 -15.84 6.30 10.16
N ARG A 409 -14.54 6.04 10.39
CA ARG A 409 -13.76 6.55 11.52
C ARG A 409 -14.34 6.10 12.88
N ASN A 410 -15.24 5.13 12.95
CA ASN A 410 -15.97 4.83 14.18
C ASN A 410 -15.12 4.02 15.16
N ASP A 411 -14.79 4.59 16.32
CA ASP A 411 -14.05 3.90 17.38
C ASP A 411 -14.88 3.84 18.67
N TYR A 412 -14.38 3.14 19.67
CA TYR A 412 -14.99 3.04 21.00
C TYR A 412 -14.36 4.00 22.01
N THR A 413 -13.24 4.60 21.63
CA THR A 413 -12.44 5.58 22.36
C THR A 413 -11.76 6.51 21.38
N GLY A 414 -11.48 7.75 21.76
CA GLY A 414 -10.86 8.68 20.80
C GLY A 414 -10.89 10.12 21.23
N THR A 415 -10.03 10.93 20.61
CA THR A 415 -9.92 12.37 20.86
C THR A 415 -11.24 13.09 20.55
N GLY A 416 -11.92 12.70 19.47
CA GLY A 416 -13.23 13.26 19.12
C GLY A 416 -14.29 13.09 20.22
N TYR A 417 -14.25 11.98 20.95
CA TYR A 417 -15.18 11.68 22.05
C TYR A 417 -14.83 12.45 23.33
N ILE A 418 -13.53 12.65 23.60
CA ILE A 418 -13.04 13.41 24.75
C ILE A 418 -13.35 14.90 24.61
N THR A 419 -13.26 15.45 23.39
CA THR A 419 -13.54 16.88 23.16
C THR A 419 -15.01 17.18 22.95
N GLY A 420 -15.88 16.16 22.88
CA GLY A 420 -17.32 16.30 22.63
C GLY A 420 -17.67 16.77 21.22
N GLY A 421 -16.69 16.83 20.31
CA GLY A 421 -16.91 17.23 18.91
C GLY A 421 -17.52 16.12 18.06
N ARG A 422 -17.26 14.87 18.44
CA ARG A 422 -17.69 13.65 17.74
C ARG A 422 -18.18 12.63 18.77
N PHE A 423 -18.99 11.66 18.34
CA PHE A 423 -19.50 10.56 19.15
C PHE A 423 -19.59 9.28 18.32
N ASP A 424 -19.62 8.13 19.00
CA ASP A 424 -19.66 6.84 18.32
C ASP A 424 -21.03 6.60 17.67
N ILE A 425 -21.04 5.85 16.58
CA ILE A 425 -22.25 5.42 15.86
C ILE A 425 -22.44 3.91 15.98
N THR A 426 -21.84 3.30 17.00
CA THR A 426 -21.65 1.84 17.10
C THR A 426 -22.97 1.09 17.13
N ASN A 427 -23.91 1.54 17.97
CA ASN A 427 -25.23 0.92 18.07
C ASN A 427 -26.00 1.00 16.73
N TRP A 428 -25.96 2.16 16.07
CA TRP A 428 -26.61 2.37 14.76
C TRP A 428 -25.96 1.51 13.67
N LEU A 429 -24.62 1.48 13.63
CA LEU A 429 -23.87 0.73 12.62
C LEU A 429 -24.08 -0.78 12.79
N TYR A 430 -23.93 -1.29 14.01
CA TYR A 430 -24.18 -2.70 14.32
C TYR A 430 -25.60 -3.12 13.92
N THR A 431 -26.61 -2.32 14.29
CA THR A 431 -28.00 -2.60 13.94
C THR A 431 -28.20 -2.59 12.43
N SER A 432 -27.64 -1.59 11.73
CA SER A 432 -27.75 -1.48 10.26
C SER A 432 -27.15 -2.68 9.54
N LEU A 433 -26.02 -3.21 10.03
CA LEU A 433 -25.40 -4.42 9.47
C LEU A 433 -26.20 -5.68 9.79
N LYS A 434 -26.67 -5.82 11.03
CA LYS A 434 -27.46 -6.97 11.48
C LYS A 434 -28.78 -7.11 10.72
N THR A 435 -29.44 -5.99 10.41
CA THR A 435 -30.72 -5.97 9.67
C THR A 435 -30.53 -5.86 8.15
N ASN A 436 -29.29 -5.93 7.64
CA ASN A 436 -28.97 -5.78 6.22
C ASN A 436 -29.60 -4.52 5.60
N LYS A 437 -29.42 -3.37 6.24
CA LYS A 437 -29.96 -2.09 5.77
C LYS A 437 -29.53 -1.82 4.31
N PRO A 438 -30.47 -1.51 3.40
CA PRO A 438 -30.13 -1.10 2.04
C PRO A 438 -29.09 0.01 2.02
N TYR A 439 -28.05 -0.13 1.19
CA TYR A 439 -26.91 0.78 1.24
C TYR A 439 -27.27 2.24 0.90
N ASN A 440 -28.24 2.46 0.02
CA ASN A 440 -28.75 3.81 -0.25
C ASN A 440 -29.34 4.47 1.02
N GLN A 441 -30.07 3.73 1.84
CA GLN A 441 -30.60 4.21 3.11
C GLN A 441 -29.48 4.38 4.16
N PHE A 442 -28.51 3.47 4.18
CA PHE A 442 -27.32 3.57 5.00
C PHE A 442 -26.55 4.88 4.73
N VAL A 443 -26.31 5.21 3.46
CA VAL A 443 -25.64 6.45 3.04
C VAL A 443 -26.47 7.68 3.37
N ARG A 444 -27.78 7.64 3.12
CA ARG A 444 -28.69 8.74 3.44
C ARG A 444 -28.63 9.12 4.92
N GLU A 445 -28.66 8.13 5.80
CA GLU A 445 -28.57 8.32 7.25
C GLU A 445 -27.15 8.69 7.72
N LEU A 446 -26.09 8.47 6.93
CA LEU A 446 -24.76 8.98 7.25
C LEU A 446 -24.59 10.46 6.87
N VAL A 447 -25.15 10.86 5.72
CA VAL A 447 -24.99 12.20 5.14
C VAL A 447 -26.01 13.20 5.68
N SER A 448 -27.26 12.77 5.90
CA SER A 448 -28.34 13.54 6.53
C SER A 448 -28.76 12.82 7.81
N PRO A 449 -27.94 12.90 8.88
CA PRO A 449 -28.01 11.93 9.96
C PRO A 449 -29.11 12.19 10.99
N THR A 450 -29.50 11.10 11.65
CA THR A 450 -30.19 11.15 12.94
C THR A 450 -29.18 11.38 14.07
N LYS A 451 -29.67 11.50 15.31
CA LYS A 451 -28.80 11.62 16.48
C LYS A 451 -27.83 10.43 16.61
N GLU A 452 -28.23 9.23 16.21
CA GLU A 452 -27.47 7.98 16.37
C GLU A 452 -26.42 7.74 15.28
N SER A 453 -26.51 8.44 14.15
CA SER A 453 -25.64 8.27 12.97
C SER A 453 -24.75 9.49 12.68
N ALA A 454 -24.98 10.60 13.38
CA ALA A 454 -24.32 11.87 13.11
C ALA A 454 -22.79 11.88 13.35
N GLY A 455 -22.24 10.91 14.09
CA GLY A 455 -20.80 10.82 14.37
C GLY A 455 -19.89 10.66 13.14
N PHE A 456 -20.42 10.32 11.97
CA PHE A 456 -19.64 10.21 10.73
C PHE A 456 -19.30 11.57 10.10
N ILE A 457 -20.28 12.47 9.99
CA ILE A 457 -20.07 13.82 9.43
C ILE A 457 -19.71 14.86 10.51
N LYS A 458 -19.85 14.52 11.80
CA LYS A 458 -19.32 15.35 12.88
C LYS A 458 -17.81 15.09 13.04
N GLY A 459 -17.00 16.09 12.70
CA GLY A 459 -15.55 16.01 12.81
C GLY A 459 -15.02 16.16 14.24
N ILE A 460 -13.72 15.94 14.41
CA ILE A 460 -13.03 16.17 15.69
C ILE A 460 -12.93 17.68 15.92
N LYS A 461 -13.49 18.18 17.03
CA LYS A 461 -13.26 19.54 17.51
C LYS A 461 -11.97 19.57 18.32
N TRP A 462 -10.89 20.06 17.72
CA TRP A 462 -9.60 20.20 18.38
C TRP A 462 -9.58 21.42 19.31
N ARG A 463 -8.72 21.38 20.34
CA ARG A 463 -8.44 22.54 21.21
C ARG A 463 -7.21 23.29 20.68
N GLY A 464 -7.28 24.62 20.62
CA GLY A 464 -6.16 25.48 20.18
C GLY A 464 -6.20 25.84 18.68
N THR A 465 -5.12 26.46 18.20
CA THR A 465 -4.99 26.86 16.79
C THR A 465 -4.73 25.64 15.92
N ILE A 466 -5.75 25.21 15.18
CA ILE A 466 -5.65 24.13 14.21
C ILE A 466 -5.65 24.64 12.79
N ASN A 467 -5.10 23.82 11.89
CA ASN A 467 -5.09 24.16 10.49
C ASN A 467 -6.51 24.23 9.93
N SER A 468 -6.82 25.19 9.05
CA SER A 468 -8.18 25.33 8.49
C SER A 468 -8.65 24.10 7.71
N SER A 469 -7.73 23.30 7.15
CA SER A 469 -8.02 21.98 6.56
C SER A 469 -8.54 20.93 7.55
N GLN A 470 -8.35 21.16 8.85
CA GLN A 470 -8.79 20.29 9.93
C GLN A 470 -10.06 20.81 10.62
N ARG A 471 -10.74 21.82 10.06
CA ARG A 471 -12.07 22.25 10.54
C ARG A 471 -13.10 21.13 10.35
N THR A 472 -14.14 21.14 11.17
CA THR A 472 -15.14 20.06 11.22
C THR A 472 -15.87 19.85 9.90
N GLU A 473 -16.16 20.94 9.20
CA GLU A 473 -16.87 20.96 7.92
C GLU A 473 -15.99 20.42 6.79
N MET A 474 -14.71 20.79 6.79
CA MET A 474 -13.72 20.27 5.84
C MET A 474 -13.44 18.78 6.08
N GLN A 475 -13.35 18.35 7.34
CA GLN A 475 -13.27 16.93 7.68
C GLN A 475 -14.48 16.16 7.15
N ALA A 476 -15.70 16.70 7.26
CA ALA A 476 -16.91 16.06 6.73
C ALA A 476 -16.86 15.92 5.20
N ALA A 477 -16.49 16.99 4.49
CA ALA A 477 -16.28 16.96 3.04
C ALA A 477 -15.24 15.92 2.60
N GLN A 478 -14.10 15.86 3.29
CA GLN A 478 -13.06 14.84 3.05
C GLN A 478 -13.57 13.42 3.30
N ASN A 479 -14.28 13.19 4.41
CA ASN A 479 -14.82 11.86 4.74
C ASN A 479 -15.84 11.39 3.70
N VAL A 480 -16.81 12.24 3.36
CA VAL A 480 -17.88 11.90 2.42
C VAL A 480 -17.31 11.63 1.03
N SER A 481 -16.41 12.48 0.55
CA SER A 481 -15.74 12.26 -0.74
C SER A 481 -14.89 10.99 -0.76
N GLN A 482 -14.08 10.76 0.27
CA GLN A 482 -13.18 9.60 0.31
C GLN A 482 -13.98 8.29 0.41
N VAL A 483 -14.87 8.19 1.40
CA VAL A 483 -15.56 6.94 1.73
C VAL A 483 -16.63 6.58 0.70
N LEU A 484 -17.42 7.57 0.26
CA LEU A 484 -18.59 7.30 -0.58
C LEU A 484 -18.34 7.49 -2.07
N LEU A 485 -17.40 8.37 -2.45
CA LEU A 485 -17.13 8.69 -3.85
C LEU A 485 -15.77 8.18 -4.34
N GLY A 486 -14.93 7.61 -3.48
CA GLY A 486 -13.57 7.22 -3.86
C GLY A 486 -12.80 8.41 -4.43
N LEU A 487 -12.84 9.53 -3.70
CA LEU A 487 -12.20 10.79 -4.04
C LEU A 487 -11.44 11.35 -2.84
N ASN A 488 -10.16 11.67 -3.04
CA ASN A 488 -9.35 12.26 -1.98
C ASN A 488 -9.29 13.80 -2.10
N LEU A 489 -10.00 14.51 -1.21
CA LEU A 489 -9.97 15.98 -1.12
C LEU A 489 -8.94 16.52 -0.13
N LYS A 490 -8.09 15.68 0.48
CA LYS A 490 -7.13 16.15 1.49
C LYS A 490 -6.13 17.15 0.92
N CYS A 491 -5.57 16.91 -0.27
CA CYS A 491 -4.69 17.89 -0.93
C CYS A 491 -5.43 19.19 -1.21
N ALA A 492 -6.61 19.07 -1.83
CA ALA A 492 -7.50 20.18 -2.20
C ALA A 492 -7.93 21.04 -0.99
N SER A 493 -7.83 20.56 0.25
CA SER A 493 -8.24 21.32 1.43
C SER A 493 -7.28 22.44 1.87
N CYS A 494 -6.05 22.44 1.34
CA CYS A 494 -5.02 23.45 1.66
C CYS A 494 -4.57 24.24 0.43
N HIS A 495 -4.51 23.58 -0.73
CA HIS A 495 -4.10 24.14 -2.03
C HIS A 495 -4.80 23.35 -3.15
N ASP A 496 -4.72 23.79 -4.40
CA ASP A 496 -5.26 23.00 -5.52
C ASP A 496 -4.53 21.65 -5.63
N SER A 497 -5.26 20.57 -5.91
CA SER A 497 -4.67 19.23 -5.96
C SER A 497 -3.59 19.11 -7.04
N PHE A 498 -2.51 18.39 -6.72
CA PHE A 498 -1.44 18.06 -7.68
C PHE A 498 -1.64 16.69 -8.34
N ILE A 499 -2.72 15.98 -8.00
CA ILE A 499 -3.00 14.61 -8.45
C ILE A 499 -4.44 14.44 -8.95
N SER A 500 -5.17 15.55 -9.08
CA SER A 500 -6.55 15.63 -9.59
C SER A 500 -6.90 17.08 -9.94
N ASP A 501 -8.03 17.31 -10.60
CA ASP A 501 -8.49 18.68 -10.93
C ASP A 501 -9.16 19.42 -9.77
N TRP A 502 -9.30 18.78 -8.61
CA TRP A 502 -10.01 19.36 -7.48
C TRP A 502 -9.26 20.57 -6.94
N LYS A 503 -9.92 21.74 -6.97
CA LYS A 503 -9.36 23.00 -6.50
C LYS A 503 -9.66 23.23 -5.03
N LEU A 504 -8.90 24.15 -4.43
CA LEU A 504 -9.17 24.67 -3.09
C LEU A 504 -10.59 25.20 -2.96
N ALA A 505 -11.05 25.95 -3.97
CA ALA A 505 -12.42 26.47 -3.99
C ALA A 505 -13.48 25.36 -4.02
N ASP A 506 -13.22 24.23 -4.71
CA ASP A 506 -14.17 23.12 -4.80
C ASP A 506 -14.29 22.39 -3.47
N ALA A 507 -13.17 22.12 -2.81
CA ALA A 507 -13.15 21.50 -1.48
C ALA A 507 -13.86 22.37 -0.44
N TYR A 508 -13.61 23.68 -0.44
CA TYR A 508 -14.31 24.61 0.44
C TYR A 508 -15.79 24.74 0.12
N ALA A 509 -16.17 24.76 -1.16
CA ALA A 509 -17.57 24.85 -1.53
C ALA A 509 -18.36 23.59 -1.17
N PHE A 510 -17.72 22.42 -1.20
CA PHE A 510 -18.31 21.20 -0.67
C PHE A 510 -18.35 21.17 0.85
N ALA A 511 -17.30 21.65 1.54
CA ALA A 511 -17.31 21.82 2.99
C ALA A 511 -18.44 22.75 3.46
N ASN A 512 -18.75 23.79 2.69
CA ASN A 512 -19.81 24.75 3.00
C ASN A 512 -21.21 24.11 3.06
N VAL A 513 -21.42 22.95 2.43
CA VAL A 513 -22.66 22.16 2.56
C VAL A 513 -22.91 21.72 4.00
N PHE A 514 -21.83 21.43 4.75
CA PHE A 514 -21.86 20.96 6.13
C PHE A 514 -21.77 22.09 7.18
N ALA A 515 -21.56 23.33 6.73
CA ALA A 515 -21.29 24.47 7.60
C ALA A 515 -22.58 25.18 8.03
N ASP A 516 -22.61 25.68 9.28
CA ASP A 516 -23.71 26.52 9.77
C ASP A 516 -23.58 27.98 9.30
N THR A 517 -22.37 28.40 8.95
CA THR A 517 -22.06 29.73 8.40
C THR A 517 -21.16 29.59 7.18
N THR A 518 -21.26 30.56 6.25
CA THR A 518 -20.43 30.58 5.05
C THR A 518 -18.95 30.61 5.41
N LEU A 519 -18.20 29.63 4.89
CA LEU A 519 -16.77 29.51 5.14
C LEU A 519 -15.97 30.55 4.34
N GLU A 520 -14.94 31.12 4.97
CA GLU A 520 -13.87 31.80 4.23
C GLU A 520 -12.88 30.76 3.70
N ILE A 521 -12.47 30.92 2.44
CA ILE A 521 -11.45 30.08 1.81
C ILE A 521 -10.09 30.45 2.42
N ASN A 522 -9.41 29.46 3.00
CA ASN A 522 -8.07 29.61 3.55
C ASN A 522 -7.09 28.74 2.78
N ARG A 523 -5.89 29.28 2.49
CA ARG A 523 -4.76 28.51 1.99
C ARG A 523 -3.95 28.02 3.19
N CYS A 524 -4.18 26.77 3.58
CA CYS A 524 -3.80 26.27 4.91
C CYS A 524 -4.41 27.18 5.99
N ASP A 525 -3.58 28.04 6.60
CA ASP A 525 -3.99 28.91 7.71
C ASP A 525 -4.08 30.38 7.32
N LYS A 526 -3.86 30.69 6.04
CA LYS A 526 -3.91 32.05 5.53
C LYS A 526 -5.28 32.33 4.89
N PRO A 527 -6.10 33.20 5.48
CA PRO A 527 -7.36 33.61 4.87
C PRO A 527 -7.11 34.30 3.53
N THR A 528 -7.99 34.07 2.56
CA THR A 528 -7.88 34.65 1.22
C THR A 528 -8.77 35.89 1.01
N GLY A 529 -9.63 36.22 1.97
CA GLY A 529 -10.66 37.26 1.85
C GLY A 529 -11.85 36.86 0.98
N LYS A 530 -11.87 35.62 0.46
CA LYS A 530 -12.94 35.10 -0.41
C LYS A 530 -13.82 34.13 0.36
N LEU A 531 -15.12 34.36 0.33
CA LEU A 531 -16.11 33.42 0.84
C LEU A 531 -16.28 32.24 -0.14
N ALA A 532 -16.47 31.05 0.42
CA ALA A 532 -16.75 29.85 -0.33
C ALA A 532 -18.17 29.89 -0.90
N GLY A 533 -18.34 29.34 -2.12
CA GLY A 533 -19.67 28.98 -2.61
C GLY A 533 -20.23 27.76 -1.87
N THR A 534 -21.37 27.25 -2.31
CA THR A 534 -21.94 25.99 -1.81
C THR A 534 -22.25 25.10 -3.00
N LYS A 535 -21.60 23.93 -3.09
CA LYS A 535 -21.88 22.97 -4.17
C LYS A 535 -21.55 21.54 -3.79
N ILE A 536 -22.24 20.61 -4.44
CA ILE A 536 -21.84 19.20 -4.45
C ILE A 536 -20.61 19.01 -5.38
N ILE A 537 -19.80 17.99 -5.12
CA ILE A 537 -18.63 17.64 -5.92
C ILE A 537 -18.97 17.42 -7.40
N PHE A 538 -20.09 16.75 -7.68
CA PHE A 538 -20.54 16.47 -9.05
C PHE A 538 -21.88 17.17 -9.33
N GLU A 539 -21.85 18.37 -9.90
CA GLU A 539 -23.04 19.20 -10.14
C GLU A 539 -24.07 18.53 -11.07
N LYS A 540 -23.65 17.56 -11.91
CA LYS A 540 -24.57 16.72 -12.70
C LYS A 540 -25.57 15.93 -11.85
N LEU A 541 -25.25 15.69 -10.57
CA LEU A 541 -26.15 15.03 -9.63
C LEU A 541 -27.30 15.95 -9.19
N GLY A 542 -27.04 17.24 -9.06
CA GLY A 542 -27.99 18.27 -8.65
C GLY A 542 -27.28 19.52 -8.11
N THR A 543 -28.06 20.56 -7.85
CA THR A 543 -27.59 21.83 -7.28
C THR A 543 -28.13 21.98 -5.86
N ILE A 544 -27.27 22.35 -4.91
CA ILE A 544 -27.63 22.57 -3.51
C ILE A 544 -28.02 24.04 -3.32
N ASN A 545 -29.11 24.28 -2.59
CA ASN A 545 -29.53 25.65 -2.25
C ASN A 545 -28.58 26.27 -1.21
N ASP A 546 -27.84 27.29 -1.60
CA ASP A 546 -26.85 27.97 -0.75
C ASP A 546 -27.48 28.74 0.42
N LYS A 547 -28.76 29.14 0.30
CA LYS A 547 -29.52 29.86 1.34
C LYS A 547 -30.31 28.95 2.29
N ALA A 548 -30.36 27.65 2.03
CA ALA A 548 -31.08 26.71 2.88
C ALA A 548 -30.40 26.54 4.26
N THR A 549 -31.11 25.96 5.21
CA THR A 549 -30.50 25.54 6.49
C THR A 549 -29.49 24.41 6.26
N THR A 550 -28.55 24.20 7.21
CA THR A 550 -27.60 23.09 7.13
C THR A 550 -28.32 21.75 6.97
N ASP A 551 -29.39 21.51 7.73
CA ASP A 551 -30.17 20.26 7.68
C ASP A 551 -30.83 20.03 6.31
N GLU A 552 -31.35 21.09 5.68
CA GLU A 552 -31.90 21.01 4.32
C GLU A 552 -30.82 20.72 3.29
N ARG A 553 -29.66 21.40 3.37
CA ARG A 553 -28.51 21.14 2.48
C ARG A 553 -28.00 19.70 2.60
N LEU A 554 -27.90 19.17 3.81
CA LEU A 554 -27.51 17.78 4.05
C LEU A 554 -28.54 16.79 3.49
N ARG A 555 -29.83 17.10 3.61
CA ARG A 555 -30.91 16.30 3.01
C ARG A 555 -30.86 16.30 1.48
N GLU A 556 -30.62 17.46 0.86
CA GLU A 556 -30.39 17.60 -0.58
C GLU A 556 -29.17 16.78 -1.03
N LEU A 557 -28.03 16.94 -0.34
CA LEU A 557 -26.82 16.18 -0.63
C LEU A 557 -27.08 14.66 -0.53
N ALA A 558 -27.72 14.20 0.54
CA ALA A 558 -28.06 12.80 0.72
C ALA A 558 -28.96 12.27 -0.41
N ASN A 559 -29.96 13.05 -0.84
CA ASN A 559 -30.82 12.72 -1.98
C ASN A 559 -30.04 12.60 -3.29
N PHE A 560 -29.14 13.55 -3.56
CA PHE A 560 -28.35 13.58 -4.79
C PHE A 560 -27.29 12.48 -4.85
N LEU A 561 -26.73 12.04 -3.72
CA LEU A 561 -25.75 10.95 -3.72
C LEU A 561 -26.39 9.58 -3.96
N VAL A 562 -27.57 9.32 -3.39
CA VAL A 562 -28.16 7.96 -3.38
C VAL A 562 -29.11 7.69 -4.54
N GLN A 563 -29.10 8.53 -5.56
CA GLN A 563 -29.94 8.39 -6.73
C GLN A 563 -29.36 7.33 -7.69
N PRO A 564 -30.22 6.60 -8.43
CA PRO A 564 -29.75 5.59 -9.38
C PRO A 564 -28.77 6.11 -10.44
N LYS A 565 -28.87 7.39 -10.82
CA LYS A 565 -27.95 8.02 -11.78
C LYS A 565 -26.53 8.29 -11.24
N ASP A 566 -26.30 8.15 -9.93
CA ASP A 566 -24.95 8.17 -9.35
C ASP A 566 -24.32 6.77 -9.40
N GLY A 567 -23.80 6.40 -10.57
CA GLY A 567 -23.06 5.15 -10.73
C GLY A 567 -21.77 5.12 -9.90
N ARG A 568 -21.19 6.29 -9.57
CA ARG A 568 -19.92 6.38 -8.84
C ARG A 568 -20.05 5.90 -7.39
N LEU A 569 -21.12 6.28 -6.70
CA LEU A 569 -21.40 5.79 -5.34
C LEU A 569 -21.40 4.25 -5.29
N TYR A 570 -22.10 3.63 -6.25
CA TYR A 570 -22.27 2.18 -6.27
C TYR A 570 -21.02 1.44 -6.73
N ARG A 571 -20.29 1.96 -7.73
CA ARG A 571 -18.97 1.44 -8.11
C ARG A 571 -18.00 1.48 -6.93
N THR A 572 -18.05 2.56 -6.13
CA THR A 572 -17.17 2.72 -4.97
C THR A 572 -17.39 1.64 -3.93
N VAL A 573 -18.63 1.40 -3.50
CA VAL A 573 -18.91 0.34 -2.52
C VAL A 573 -18.64 -1.05 -3.11
N VAL A 574 -19.02 -1.30 -4.37
CA VAL A 574 -18.75 -2.58 -5.05
C VAL A 574 -17.25 -2.87 -5.11
N ASN A 575 -16.44 -1.89 -5.51
CA ASN A 575 -14.98 -2.04 -5.58
C ASN A 575 -14.38 -2.36 -4.21
N ARG A 576 -14.87 -1.73 -3.13
CA ARG A 576 -14.39 -1.97 -1.77
C ARG A 576 -14.80 -3.34 -1.23
N ILE A 577 -16.04 -3.78 -1.47
CA ILE A 577 -16.49 -5.13 -1.10
C ILE A 577 -15.70 -6.18 -1.88
N TRP A 578 -15.48 -5.96 -3.18
CA TRP A 578 -14.61 -6.79 -4.00
C TRP A 578 -13.20 -6.85 -3.43
N ALA A 579 -12.57 -5.71 -3.14
CA ALA A 579 -11.23 -5.65 -2.56
C ALA A 579 -11.13 -6.41 -1.24
N GLN A 580 -12.15 -6.27 -0.38
CA GLN A 580 -12.19 -6.92 0.92
C GLN A 580 -12.15 -8.46 0.82
N VAL A 581 -12.82 -9.06 -0.17
CA VAL A 581 -12.89 -10.53 -0.32
C VAL A 581 -11.86 -11.08 -1.32
N MET A 582 -11.46 -10.30 -2.33
CA MET A 582 -10.50 -10.70 -3.37
C MET A 582 -9.06 -10.27 -3.08
N GLY A 583 -8.81 -9.45 -2.05
CA GLY A 583 -7.48 -8.97 -1.70
C GLY A 583 -6.94 -7.81 -2.52
N ARG A 584 -7.64 -7.43 -3.59
CA ARG A 584 -7.36 -6.26 -4.42
C ARG A 584 -8.67 -5.80 -5.08
N GLY A 585 -8.90 -4.50 -5.11
CA GLY A 585 -10.01 -3.90 -5.85
C GLY A 585 -9.96 -4.19 -7.35
N ILE A 586 -11.08 -3.94 -8.03
CA ILE A 586 -11.08 -3.77 -9.48
C ILE A 586 -10.28 -2.53 -9.88
N ILE A 587 -10.43 -1.48 -9.08
CA ILE A 587 -9.63 -0.25 -9.10
C ILE A 587 -8.80 -0.19 -7.82
N GLU A 588 -7.51 0.14 -7.95
CA GLU A 588 -6.61 0.42 -6.83
C GLU A 588 -5.84 1.74 -7.06
N PRO A 589 -5.56 2.53 -6.02
CA PRO A 589 -6.11 2.43 -4.66
C PRO A 589 -7.65 2.53 -4.61
N VAL A 590 -8.30 1.83 -3.68
CA VAL A 590 -9.78 1.83 -3.55
C VAL A 590 -10.41 3.22 -3.32
N ASP A 591 -9.62 4.21 -2.91
CA ASP A 591 -10.02 5.60 -2.70
C ASP A 591 -9.80 6.51 -3.91
N MET A 592 -9.40 5.95 -5.05
CA MET A 592 -9.08 6.67 -6.28
C MET A 592 -9.90 6.08 -7.43
N MET A 593 -11.23 6.26 -7.38
CA MET A 593 -12.16 5.70 -8.38
C MET A 593 -11.92 6.22 -9.81
N ASP A 594 -11.16 7.31 -9.91
CA ASP A 594 -10.73 7.90 -11.17
C ASP A 594 -9.62 7.09 -11.87
N ASN A 595 -8.96 6.16 -11.19
CA ASN A 595 -8.01 5.23 -11.82
C ASN A 595 -8.73 4.24 -12.76
N GLU A 596 -7.99 3.69 -13.72
CA GLU A 596 -8.54 2.69 -14.64
C GLU A 596 -8.79 1.35 -13.91
N PRO A 597 -9.96 0.73 -14.09
CA PRO A 597 -10.21 -0.63 -13.64
C PRO A 597 -9.51 -1.63 -14.55
N TRP A 598 -9.08 -2.77 -14.00
CA TRP A 598 -8.66 -3.89 -14.87
C TRP A 598 -9.83 -4.49 -15.67
N SER A 599 -11.08 -4.27 -15.23
CA SER A 599 -12.29 -4.60 -16.00
C SER A 599 -13.43 -3.62 -15.68
N GLN A 600 -13.63 -2.64 -16.56
CA GLN A 600 -14.72 -1.65 -16.45
C GLN A 600 -16.11 -2.31 -16.54
N ASP A 601 -16.29 -3.28 -17.44
CA ASP A 601 -17.57 -3.97 -17.64
C ASP A 601 -18.03 -4.72 -16.39
N LEU A 602 -17.14 -5.49 -15.77
CA LEU A 602 -17.47 -6.19 -14.52
C LEU A 602 -17.87 -5.21 -13.40
N LEU A 603 -17.11 -4.13 -13.22
CA LEU A 603 -17.39 -3.12 -12.17
C LEU A 603 -18.76 -2.46 -12.39
N ASP A 604 -19.04 -2.06 -13.63
CA ASP A 604 -20.28 -1.41 -14.02
C ASP A 604 -21.49 -2.32 -13.88
N TRP A 605 -21.35 -3.58 -14.32
CA TRP A 605 -22.39 -4.58 -14.19
C TRP A 605 -22.70 -4.88 -12.73
N LEU A 606 -21.68 -5.12 -11.89
CA LEU A 606 -21.87 -5.35 -10.45
C LEU A 606 -22.52 -4.15 -9.76
N ALA A 607 -22.14 -2.92 -10.11
CA ALA A 607 -22.72 -1.70 -9.54
C ALA A 607 -24.19 -1.53 -9.94
N SER A 608 -24.54 -1.83 -11.19
CA SER A 608 -25.90 -1.74 -11.70
C SER A 608 -26.79 -2.88 -11.17
N ASP A 609 -26.26 -4.11 -11.10
CA ASP A 609 -26.94 -5.24 -10.45
C ASP A 609 -27.19 -4.95 -8.96
N PHE A 610 -26.20 -4.40 -8.25
CA PHE A 610 -26.35 -3.99 -6.85
C PHE A 610 -27.46 -2.95 -6.66
N ALA A 611 -27.51 -1.92 -7.50
CA ALA A 611 -28.54 -0.87 -7.41
C ALA A 611 -29.94 -1.41 -7.72
N THR A 612 -30.08 -2.24 -8.76
CA THR A 612 -31.37 -2.83 -9.16
C THR A 612 -31.88 -3.89 -8.17
N ASN A 613 -30.97 -4.56 -7.45
CA ASN A 613 -31.29 -5.56 -6.44
C ASN A 613 -31.44 -4.98 -5.03
N GLY A 614 -31.90 -3.72 -4.92
CA GLY A 614 -32.27 -3.13 -3.63
C GLY A 614 -31.09 -2.69 -2.76
N TYR A 615 -29.91 -2.48 -3.36
CA TYR A 615 -28.71 -2.02 -2.64
C TYR A 615 -28.28 -2.97 -1.52
N ASP A 616 -28.51 -4.28 -1.72
CA ASP A 616 -28.27 -5.35 -0.76
C ASP A 616 -26.81 -5.84 -0.85
N ILE A 617 -26.01 -5.52 0.17
CA ILE A 617 -24.59 -5.88 0.23
C ILE A 617 -24.41 -7.40 0.34
N LYS A 618 -25.29 -8.11 1.07
CA LYS A 618 -25.21 -9.57 1.18
C LYS A 618 -25.50 -10.24 -0.15
N LYS A 619 -26.44 -9.72 -0.94
CA LYS A 619 -26.69 -10.23 -2.29
C LYS A 619 -25.51 -9.99 -3.24
N LEU A 620 -24.88 -8.82 -3.17
CA LEU A 620 -23.62 -8.55 -3.89
C LEU A 620 -22.52 -9.55 -3.49
N MET A 621 -22.33 -9.77 -2.18
CA MET A 621 -21.37 -10.76 -1.68
C MET A 621 -21.71 -12.17 -2.15
N PHE A 622 -22.99 -12.58 -2.14
CA PHE A 622 -23.42 -13.88 -2.65
C PHE A 622 -22.98 -14.08 -4.11
N THR A 623 -23.22 -13.09 -4.98
CA THR A 623 -22.83 -13.13 -6.39
C THR A 623 -21.32 -13.33 -6.55
N ILE A 624 -20.50 -12.65 -5.74
CA ILE A 624 -19.03 -12.77 -5.79
C ILE A 624 -18.57 -14.12 -5.23
N LEU A 625 -19.00 -14.50 -4.03
CA LEU A 625 -18.50 -15.65 -3.27
C LEU A 625 -18.89 -17.01 -3.88
N THR A 626 -19.93 -17.03 -4.72
CA THR A 626 -20.36 -18.23 -5.46
C THR A 626 -19.75 -18.32 -6.86
N SER A 627 -19.01 -17.30 -7.31
CA SER A 627 -18.35 -17.32 -8.62
C SER A 627 -17.16 -18.30 -8.64
N LYS A 628 -16.88 -18.88 -9.81
CA LYS A 628 -15.66 -19.65 -10.08
C LYS A 628 -14.42 -18.78 -9.91
N THR A 629 -14.52 -17.49 -10.24
CA THR A 629 -13.48 -16.46 -10.08
C THR A 629 -13.03 -16.35 -8.63
N TYR A 630 -13.97 -16.22 -7.69
CA TYR A 630 -13.65 -16.20 -6.26
C TYR A 630 -13.07 -17.53 -5.78
N GLN A 631 -13.41 -18.65 -6.43
CA GLN A 631 -12.94 -19.99 -6.10
C GLN A 631 -11.58 -20.35 -6.73
N LEU A 632 -10.94 -19.45 -7.48
CA LEU A 632 -9.61 -19.66 -8.03
C LEU A 632 -8.55 -19.77 -6.91
N PRO A 633 -7.40 -20.45 -7.17
CA PRO A 633 -6.26 -20.41 -6.26
C PRO A 633 -5.76 -18.97 -6.07
N SER A 634 -5.38 -18.60 -4.84
CA SER A 634 -4.79 -17.28 -4.61
C SER A 634 -3.47 -17.10 -5.33
N VAL A 635 -3.21 -15.84 -5.67
CA VAL A 635 -1.98 -15.37 -6.27
C VAL A 635 -1.15 -14.67 -5.20
N GLY A 636 0.13 -15.04 -5.12
CA GLY A 636 1.12 -14.29 -4.35
C GLY A 636 1.74 -13.20 -5.20
N LEU A 637 1.95 -12.02 -4.62
CA LEU A 637 2.70 -10.94 -5.26
C LEU A 637 4.13 -10.93 -4.72
N LYS A 638 5.10 -10.72 -5.61
CA LYS A 638 6.52 -10.63 -5.24
C LYS A 638 6.83 -9.32 -4.49
N ASP A 639 6.11 -8.26 -4.83
CA ASP A 639 6.24 -6.93 -4.23
C ASP A 639 4.84 -6.35 -3.93
N ALA A 640 4.72 -5.57 -2.85
CA ALA A 640 3.51 -4.87 -2.47
C ALA A 640 3.14 -3.76 -3.48
N GLU A 641 4.10 -3.12 -4.13
CA GLU A 641 3.86 -2.05 -5.12
C GLU A 641 3.07 -2.54 -6.34
N LEU A 642 3.15 -3.84 -6.64
CA LEU A 642 2.39 -4.47 -7.73
C LEU A 642 0.87 -4.45 -7.50
N ILE A 643 0.41 -4.24 -6.26
CA ILE A 643 -1.02 -4.11 -5.95
C ILE A 643 -1.62 -2.90 -6.67
N THR A 644 -0.92 -1.77 -6.64
CA THR A 644 -1.37 -0.50 -7.24
C THR A 644 -0.81 -0.26 -8.63
N SER A 645 -0.08 -1.22 -9.20
CA SER A 645 0.52 -1.07 -10.52
C SER A 645 -0.55 -0.91 -11.61
N PRO A 646 -0.37 0.02 -12.56
CA PRO A 646 -1.25 0.15 -13.72
C PRO A 646 -1.17 -1.07 -14.65
N ASN A 647 -0.07 -1.83 -14.61
CA ASN A 647 0.17 -3.03 -15.43
C ASN A 647 -0.31 -4.31 -14.73
N PHE A 648 -1.16 -4.18 -13.70
CA PHE A 648 -1.69 -5.33 -12.98
C PHE A 648 -2.55 -6.21 -13.88
N VAL A 649 -2.21 -7.51 -13.93
CA VAL A 649 -3.01 -8.52 -14.64
C VAL A 649 -3.73 -9.40 -13.63
N PHE A 650 -5.06 -9.39 -13.67
CA PHE A 650 -5.88 -10.19 -12.76
C PHE A 650 -5.79 -11.69 -13.11
N GLN A 651 -5.47 -12.53 -12.12
CA GLN A 651 -5.34 -13.99 -12.29
C GLN A 651 -6.12 -14.79 -11.23
N GLY A 652 -6.80 -14.11 -10.31
CA GLY A 652 -7.42 -14.69 -9.12
C GLY A 652 -7.29 -13.76 -7.92
N MET A 653 -7.81 -14.19 -6.78
CA MET A 653 -7.69 -13.42 -5.55
C MET A 653 -6.23 -13.26 -5.13
N VAL A 654 -5.88 -12.11 -4.57
CA VAL A 654 -4.58 -11.87 -3.95
C VAL A 654 -4.60 -12.46 -2.53
N ARG A 655 -3.55 -13.19 -2.18
CA ARG A 655 -3.39 -13.77 -0.84
C ARG A 655 -3.41 -12.66 0.21
N ARG A 656 -4.23 -12.82 1.26
CA ARG A 656 -4.36 -11.84 2.35
C ARG A 656 -3.90 -12.43 3.68
N ARG A 657 -3.48 -11.56 4.60
CA ARG A 657 -3.36 -11.90 6.02
C ARG A 657 -4.71 -11.80 6.71
N LEU A 658 -4.91 -12.59 7.76
CA LEU A 658 -5.98 -12.34 8.72
C LEU A 658 -5.84 -10.92 9.29
N THR A 659 -6.95 -10.21 9.41
CA THR A 659 -6.96 -8.95 10.16
C THR A 659 -6.64 -9.20 11.64
N ALA A 660 -6.27 -8.15 12.38
CA ALA A 660 -6.09 -8.23 13.84
C ALA A 660 -7.26 -8.93 14.54
N GLU A 661 -8.49 -8.58 14.16
CA GLU A 661 -9.71 -9.14 14.73
C GLU A 661 -9.89 -10.61 14.32
N GLN A 662 -9.71 -10.95 13.05
CA GLN A 662 -9.80 -12.34 12.59
C GLN A 662 -8.73 -13.23 13.24
N PHE A 663 -7.49 -12.74 13.40
CA PHE A 663 -6.43 -13.48 14.08
C PHE A 663 -6.80 -13.76 15.53
N ALA A 664 -7.22 -12.72 16.26
CA ALA A 664 -7.61 -12.86 17.65
C ALA A 664 -8.80 -13.81 17.85
N ASP A 665 -9.81 -13.70 16.97
CA ASP A 665 -11.01 -14.54 17.00
C ASP A 665 -10.71 -15.99 16.57
N ALA A 666 -9.82 -16.18 15.60
CA ALA A 666 -9.39 -17.51 15.13
C ALA A 666 -8.65 -18.27 16.24
N VAL A 667 -7.73 -17.62 16.96
CA VAL A 667 -7.07 -18.21 18.13
C VAL A 667 -8.09 -18.50 19.23
N SER A 668 -9.00 -17.55 19.48
CA SER A 668 -10.04 -17.67 20.49
C SER A 668 -10.94 -18.88 20.27
N LEU A 669 -11.35 -19.11 19.02
CA LEU A 669 -12.19 -20.24 18.63
C LEU A 669 -11.42 -21.56 18.57
N ALA A 670 -10.18 -21.53 18.05
CA ALA A 670 -9.38 -22.73 17.88
C ALA A 670 -8.87 -23.29 19.21
N PHE A 671 -8.62 -22.41 20.19
CA PHE A 671 -7.92 -22.76 21.42
C PHE A 671 -8.61 -22.21 22.67
N SER A 672 -8.51 -20.90 22.93
CA SER A 672 -9.07 -20.26 24.13
C SER A 672 -9.22 -18.74 23.90
N PRO A 673 -10.30 -18.10 24.39
CA PRO A 673 -10.53 -16.67 24.22
C PRO A 673 -9.35 -15.78 24.64
N ILE A 674 -8.89 -14.94 23.70
CA ILE A 674 -7.91 -13.88 23.98
C ILE A 674 -8.51 -12.85 24.93
N TYR A 675 -9.75 -12.45 24.66
CA TYR A 675 -10.48 -11.46 25.45
C TYR A 675 -11.46 -12.11 26.42
N VAL A 676 -11.76 -11.40 27.50
CA VAL A 676 -12.75 -11.77 28.54
C VAL A 676 -13.96 -10.85 28.47
N ASP A 677 -15.10 -11.26 29.03
CA ASP A 677 -16.39 -10.53 28.89
C ASP A 677 -16.34 -9.06 29.33
N THR A 678 -15.47 -8.73 30.29
CA THR A 678 -15.26 -7.36 30.77
C THR A 678 -14.51 -6.47 29.76
N SER A 679 -13.93 -7.04 28.71
CA SER A 679 -13.24 -6.31 27.64
C SER A 679 -14.20 -5.66 26.64
N ILE A 680 -15.45 -6.16 26.56
CA ILE A 680 -16.46 -5.70 25.62
C ILE A 680 -16.96 -4.30 26.03
N VAL A 681 -17.08 -3.38 25.07
CA VAL A 681 -17.70 -2.06 25.31
C VAL A 681 -19.22 -2.10 25.30
N GLU A 682 -19.80 -2.94 26.16
CA GLU A 682 -21.22 -3.32 26.15
C GLU A 682 -22.20 -2.13 26.08
N LYS A 683 -21.86 -1.00 26.72
CA LYS A 683 -22.71 0.21 26.74
C LYS A 683 -22.93 0.85 25.36
N GLN A 684 -22.09 0.56 24.38
CA GLN A 684 -22.17 1.10 23.01
C GLN A 684 -22.97 0.20 22.05
N PHE A 685 -23.51 -0.92 22.54
CA PHE A 685 -24.22 -1.91 21.75
C PHE A 685 -25.64 -2.20 22.30
N PRO A 686 -26.50 -2.88 21.52
CA PRO A 686 -27.80 -3.35 22.01
C PRO A 686 -27.68 -4.28 23.23
N LYS A 687 -28.62 -4.16 24.19
CA LYS A 687 -28.61 -4.87 25.49
C LYS A 687 -28.51 -6.41 25.45
N GLN A 688 -28.79 -7.04 24.30
CA GLN A 688 -28.82 -8.51 24.17
C GLN A 688 -27.53 -9.10 23.55
N LEU A 689 -26.52 -8.27 23.26
CA LEU A 689 -25.30 -8.67 22.54
C LEU A 689 -24.61 -9.93 23.12
N LYS A 690 -24.41 -9.99 24.43
CA LYS A 690 -23.67 -11.10 25.09
C LYS A 690 -24.36 -12.46 24.97
N LYS A 691 -25.69 -12.50 24.79
CA LYS A 691 -26.43 -13.75 24.63
C LYS A 691 -26.26 -14.37 23.25
N GLU A 692 -25.74 -13.61 22.30
CA GLU A 692 -25.64 -13.99 20.89
C GLU A 692 -24.20 -14.30 20.46
N MET A 693 -23.27 -14.55 21.40
CA MET A 693 -21.87 -14.83 21.07
C MET A 693 -21.26 -15.95 21.91
N PRO A 694 -20.41 -16.79 21.31
CA PRO A 694 -19.71 -17.86 22.04
C PRO A 694 -18.56 -17.34 22.91
N PHE A 695 -17.97 -16.19 22.55
CA PHE A 695 -16.89 -15.54 23.28
C PHE A 695 -16.80 -14.05 22.90
N PRO A 696 -16.07 -13.22 23.68
CA PRO A 696 -15.79 -11.82 23.35
C PRO A 696 -14.99 -11.66 22.05
N ARG A 697 -15.66 -11.24 20.98
CA ARG A 697 -15.02 -10.96 19.69
C ARG A 697 -14.14 -9.71 19.75
N ALA A 698 -13.00 -9.73 19.07
CA ALA A 698 -12.06 -8.61 19.02
C ALA A 698 -12.62 -7.35 18.33
N SER A 699 -13.64 -7.50 17.47
CA SER A 699 -14.32 -6.35 16.87
C SER A 699 -15.14 -5.53 17.88
N LEU A 700 -15.41 -6.07 19.08
CA LEU A 700 -16.27 -5.47 20.10
C LEU A 700 -15.50 -4.91 21.29
N VAL A 701 -14.17 -4.93 21.23
CA VAL A 701 -13.28 -4.40 22.27
C VAL A 701 -12.59 -3.14 21.79
N LYS A 702 -12.18 -2.30 22.74
CA LYS A 702 -11.36 -1.10 22.48
C LYS A 702 -10.06 -1.51 21.79
N ASN A 703 -9.53 -0.63 20.96
CA ASN A 703 -8.21 -0.86 20.39
C ASN A 703 -7.17 -0.91 21.53
N ASP A 704 -6.24 -1.88 21.46
CA ASP A 704 -5.17 -2.09 22.42
C ASP A 704 -3.84 -2.29 21.69
N PRO A 705 -2.69 -2.34 22.39
CA PRO A 705 -1.39 -2.52 21.74
C PRO A 705 -1.30 -3.79 20.88
N PHE A 706 -1.94 -4.88 21.30
CA PHE A 706 -1.96 -6.15 20.56
C PHE A 706 -2.67 -6.01 19.22
N LEU A 707 -3.89 -5.47 19.19
CA LEU A 707 -4.62 -5.26 17.92
C LEU A 707 -3.92 -4.23 17.03
N THR A 708 -3.34 -3.18 17.62
CA THR A 708 -2.59 -2.17 16.89
C THR A 708 -1.36 -2.77 16.21
N ALA A 709 -0.60 -3.60 16.92
CA ALA A 709 0.55 -4.32 16.38
C ALA A 709 0.14 -5.22 15.20
N LEU A 710 -1.01 -5.88 15.29
CA LEU A 710 -1.59 -6.70 14.23
C LEU A 710 -2.27 -5.91 13.10
N GLY A 711 -2.18 -4.57 13.12
CA GLY A 711 -2.61 -3.73 12.01
C GLY A 711 -4.05 -3.21 12.10
N ARG A 712 -4.68 -3.21 13.28
CA ARG A 712 -5.92 -2.44 13.49
C ARG A 712 -5.57 -0.94 13.45
N PRO A 713 -6.16 -0.15 12.52
CA PRO A 713 -5.81 1.25 12.37
C PRO A 713 -6.36 2.10 13.52
N ASN A 714 -5.74 3.26 13.72
CA ASN A 714 -6.37 4.33 14.49
C ASN A 714 -7.54 4.91 13.68
N ARG A 715 -8.74 4.90 14.26
CA ARG A 715 -9.97 5.33 13.59
C ARG A 715 -10.28 6.82 13.79
N GLU A 716 -9.32 7.64 14.22
CA GLU A 716 -9.46 9.10 14.16
C GLU A 716 -9.47 9.63 12.71
N THR A 717 -8.91 8.87 11.76
CA THR A 717 -8.90 9.17 10.32
C THR A 717 -9.50 8.02 9.52
N VAL A 718 -10.02 8.33 8.33
CA VAL A 718 -10.57 7.30 7.42
C VAL A 718 -9.46 6.32 7.03
N SER A 719 -9.72 5.02 7.20
CA SER A 719 -8.87 3.94 6.71
C SER A 719 -9.72 2.97 5.86
N THR A 720 -9.36 2.84 4.59
CA THR A 720 -10.15 2.11 3.58
C THR A 720 -9.44 0.88 3.03
N SER A 721 -8.15 0.77 3.36
CA SER A 721 -7.28 -0.36 3.10
C SER A 721 -6.44 -0.63 4.34
N ARG A 722 -6.08 -1.89 4.59
CA ARG A 722 -5.08 -2.28 5.59
C ARG A 722 -3.89 -2.91 4.90
N SER A 723 -2.68 -2.68 5.42
CA SER A 723 -1.49 -3.35 4.89
C SER A 723 -1.57 -4.84 5.20
N SER A 724 -1.34 -5.68 4.18
CA SER A 724 -1.20 -7.13 4.30
C SER A 724 0.24 -7.57 4.55
N GLN A 725 1.18 -6.62 4.69
CA GLN A 725 2.59 -6.90 4.91
C GLN A 725 2.87 -7.18 6.40
N ALA A 726 3.78 -8.12 6.65
CA ALA A 726 4.37 -8.27 7.98
C ALA A 726 5.10 -6.98 8.36
N ASN A 727 5.00 -6.60 9.63
CA ASN A 727 5.80 -5.53 10.18
C ASN A 727 6.51 -6.00 11.46
N LEU A 728 7.57 -5.29 11.84
CA LEU A 728 8.39 -5.64 12.99
C LEU A 728 7.58 -5.63 14.30
N LEU A 729 6.65 -4.70 14.44
CA LEU A 729 5.82 -4.57 15.64
C LEU A 729 4.93 -5.81 15.84
N GLN A 730 4.30 -6.32 14.78
CA GLN A 730 3.56 -7.58 14.78
C GLN A 730 4.47 -8.76 15.16
N ALA A 731 5.68 -8.83 14.60
CA ALA A 731 6.60 -9.93 14.88
C ALA A 731 7.02 -9.95 16.36
N LEU A 732 7.31 -8.77 16.94
CA LEU A 732 7.63 -8.64 18.36
C LEU A 732 6.42 -9.00 19.22
N GLU A 733 5.25 -8.42 18.95
CA GLU A 733 4.02 -8.69 19.71
C GLU A 733 3.66 -10.19 19.72
N LEU A 734 3.78 -10.88 18.59
CA LEU A 734 3.50 -12.31 18.52
C LEU A 734 4.60 -13.16 19.17
N THR A 735 5.81 -12.64 19.39
CA THR A 735 6.93 -13.37 20.00
C THR A 735 6.95 -13.20 21.53
N ASN A 736 6.70 -11.99 22.04
CA ASN A 736 6.86 -11.68 23.46
C ASN A 736 5.76 -10.77 24.04
N GLY A 737 4.67 -10.52 23.30
CA GLY A 737 3.55 -9.71 23.77
C GLY A 737 2.79 -10.39 24.92
N GLU A 738 2.59 -9.65 26.01
CA GLU A 738 1.96 -10.14 27.24
C GLU A 738 0.53 -10.67 26.97
N LYS A 739 -0.27 -9.93 26.19
CA LYS A 739 -1.67 -10.27 25.93
C LYS A 739 -1.83 -11.63 25.24
N PHE A 740 -1.04 -11.87 24.19
CA PHE A 740 -1.09 -13.13 23.47
C PHE A 740 -0.55 -14.27 24.34
N ASN A 741 0.61 -14.06 24.96
CA ASN A 741 1.26 -15.03 25.83
C ASN A 741 0.35 -15.49 26.99
N ASP A 742 -0.31 -14.56 27.67
CA ASP A 742 -1.19 -14.86 28.80
C ASP A 742 -2.46 -15.60 28.36
N ALA A 743 -3.01 -15.26 27.19
CA ALA A 743 -4.12 -16.00 26.61
C ALA A 743 -3.72 -17.45 26.30
N LEU A 744 -2.53 -17.66 25.73
CA LEU A 744 -2.01 -19.00 25.45
C LEU A 744 -1.77 -19.79 26.74
N LYS A 745 -1.18 -19.17 27.77
CA LYS A 745 -0.92 -19.81 29.06
C LYS A 745 -2.22 -20.25 29.75
N ARG A 746 -3.24 -19.37 29.80
CA ARG A 746 -4.56 -19.70 30.35
C ARG A 746 -5.22 -20.84 29.58
N GLY A 747 -5.22 -20.78 28.25
CA GLY A 747 -5.78 -21.83 27.41
C GLY A 747 -5.05 -23.16 27.57
N ALA A 748 -3.72 -23.15 27.71
CA ALA A 748 -2.92 -24.35 27.86
C ALA A 748 -3.24 -25.09 29.15
N GLN A 749 -3.49 -24.37 30.25
CA GLN A 749 -3.95 -24.97 31.50
C GLN A 749 -5.31 -25.67 31.34
N GLN A 750 -6.25 -25.06 30.62
CA GLN A 750 -7.57 -25.64 30.34
C GLN A 750 -7.46 -26.87 29.43
N TRP A 751 -6.66 -26.78 28.37
CA TRP A 751 -6.47 -27.87 27.43
C TRP A 751 -5.75 -29.06 28.05
N LYS A 752 -4.75 -28.83 28.91
CA LYS A 752 -4.09 -29.88 29.70
C LYS A 752 -5.08 -30.66 30.57
N ALA A 753 -6.04 -29.96 31.18
CA ALA A 753 -7.10 -30.60 31.97
C ALA A 753 -8.11 -31.38 31.10
N THR A 754 -8.29 -30.97 29.85
CA THR A 754 -9.26 -31.56 28.91
C THR A 754 -8.69 -32.79 28.18
N TYR A 755 -7.42 -32.75 27.78
CA TYR A 755 -6.79 -33.79 26.96
C TYR A 755 -5.63 -34.46 27.72
N PRO A 756 -5.82 -35.69 28.21
CA PRO A 756 -4.79 -36.38 29.00
C PRO A 756 -3.64 -36.94 28.15
N ASN A 757 -3.81 -37.06 26.82
CA ASN A 757 -2.80 -37.57 25.90
C ASN A 757 -2.47 -36.59 24.77
N SER A 758 -1.23 -36.62 24.32
CA SER A 758 -0.70 -35.69 23.32
C SER A 758 -1.29 -35.90 21.93
N ASP A 759 -1.60 -37.13 21.55
CA ASP A 759 -2.12 -37.43 20.19
C ASP A 759 -3.50 -36.83 19.96
N ALA A 760 -4.43 -37.03 20.90
CA ALA A 760 -5.75 -36.45 20.82
C ALA A 760 -5.67 -34.92 20.90
N LEU A 761 -4.80 -34.38 21.76
CA LEU A 761 -4.58 -32.93 21.88
C LEU A 761 -4.13 -32.32 20.55
N VAL A 762 -3.06 -32.85 19.97
CA VAL A 762 -2.46 -32.36 18.72
C VAL A 762 -3.48 -32.47 17.58
N LYS A 763 -4.11 -33.64 17.41
CA LYS A 763 -5.10 -33.84 16.34
C LYS A 763 -6.28 -32.87 16.47
N ASN A 764 -6.82 -32.68 17.66
CA ASN A 764 -7.93 -31.73 17.89
C ASN A 764 -7.50 -30.28 17.61
N LEU A 765 -6.29 -29.90 18.02
CA LEU A 765 -5.78 -28.55 17.77
C LEU A 765 -5.60 -28.29 16.27
N TYR A 766 -5.05 -29.23 15.52
CA TYR A 766 -4.89 -29.12 14.06
C TYR A 766 -6.25 -29.03 13.35
N TRP A 767 -7.24 -29.85 13.75
CA TRP A 767 -8.59 -29.74 13.19
C TRP A 767 -9.23 -28.39 13.49
N LYS A 768 -9.13 -27.89 14.72
CA LYS A 768 -9.71 -26.59 15.11
C LYS A 768 -9.01 -25.39 14.48
N ALA A 769 -7.69 -25.43 14.32
CA ALA A 769 -6.90 -24.31 13.81
C ALA A 769 -6.75 -24.31 12.28
N LEU A 770 -6.53 -25.48 11.67
CA LEU A 770 -6.18 -25.65 10.25
C LEU A 770 -7.21 -26.46 9.45
N GLY A 771 -8.20 -27.07 10.10
CA GLY A 771 -9.25 -27.83 9.42
C GLY A 771 -8.76 -29.12 8.77
N ARG A 772 -7.68 -29.73 9.26
CA ARG A 772 -7.17 -30.99 8.73
C ARG A 772 -6.40 -31.76 9.79
N GLU A 773 -6.08 -33.01 9.51
CA GLU A 773 -5.10 -33.75 10.31
C GLU A 773 -3.67 -33.19 10.14
N PRO A 774 -2.82 -33.30 11.17
CA PRO A 774 -1.40 -33.03 11.04
C PRO A 774 -0.78 -34.05 10.08
N LYS A 775 0.13 -33.58 9.22
CA LYS A 775 0.97 -34.46 8.42
C LYS A 775 1.88 -35.30 9.34
N PRO A 776 2.40 -36.45 8.91
CA PRO A 776 3.24 -37.30 9.76
C PRO A 776 4.44 -36.58 10.40
N ASN A 777 5.10 -35.69 9.65
CA ASN A 777 6.21 -34.87 10.15
C ASN A 777 5.74 -33.78 11.13
N GLU A 778 4.60 -33.12 10.84
CA GLU A 778 3.98 -32.13 11.73
C GLU A 778 3.56 -32.77 13.06
N LEU A 779 2.98 -33.97 13.02
CA LEU A 779 2.58 -34.74 14.20
C LEU A 779 3.80 -35.10 15.06
N ALA A 780 4.87 -35.60 14.44
CA ALA A 780 6.10 -35.94 15.15
C ALA A 780 6.75 -34.72 15.84
N ILE A 781 6.77 -33.56 15.16
CA ILE A 781 7.27 -32.30 15.74
C ILE A 781 6.37 -31.85 16.89
N ALA A 782 5.05 -31.86 16.70
CA ALA A 782 4.09 -31.43 17.72
C ALA A 782 4.15 -32.33 18.97
N GLN A 783 4.27 -33.65 18.80
CA GLN A 783 4.47 -34.59 19.91
C GLN A 783 5.78 -34.34 20.65
N LYS A 784 6.85 -33.94 19.94
CA LYS A 784 8.13 -33.58 20.57
C LYS A 784 8.02 -32.30 21.40
N ILE A 785 7.25 -31.31 20.94
CA ILE A 785 7.01 -30.05 21.67
C ILE A 785 6.16 -30.30 22.91
N VAL A 786 5.06 -31.03 22.78
CA VAL A 786 4.11 -31.27 23.88
C VAL A 786 4.62 -32.31 24.88
N GLY A 787 5.48 -33.24 24.44
CA GLY A 787 5.95 -34.38 25.23
C GLY A 787 4.92 -35.50 25.32
N LYS A 788 5.25 -36.62 26.00
CA LYS A 788 4.30 -37.74 26.24
C LYS A 788 3.20 -37.39 27.24
N ASN A 789 3.53 -36.56 28.22
CA ASN A 789 2.60 -35.99 29.20
C ASN A 789 2.56 -34.49 28.97
N PRO A 790 1.48 -33.95 28.35
CA PRO A 790 1.40 -32.53 28.01
C PRO A 790 1.69 -31.59 29.19
N THR A 791 2.68 -30.72 29.04
CA THR A 791 2.92 -29.60 29.95
C THR A 791 2.17 -28.35 29.49
N THR A 792 1.94 -27.40 30.39
CA THR A 792 1.30 -26.12 30.02
C THR A 792 2.16 -25.38 28.99
N GLU A 793 3.46 -25.37 29.21
CA GLU A 793 4.46 -24.72 28.37
C GLU A 793 4.51 -25.36 26.98
N GLY A 794 4.54 -26.70 26.90
CA GLY A 794 4.57 -27.41 25.62
C GLY A 794 3.28 -27.22 24.79
N ILE A 795 2.12 -27.15 25.45
CA ILE A 795 0.86 -26.83 24.74
C ILE A 795 0.89 -25.38 24.24
N GLN A 796 1.33 -24.45 25.09
CA GLN A 796 1.46 -23.04 24.73
C GLN A 796 2.39 -22.86 23.52
N ASP A 797 3.57 -23.48 23.53
CA ASP A 797 4.54 -23.42 22.42
C ASP A 797 3.98 -24.00 21.12
N LEU A 798 3.22 -25.12 21.20
CA LEU A 798 2.59 -25.70 20.03
C LEU A 798 1.53 -24.76 19.43
N VAL A 799 0.67 -24.17 20.27
CA VAL A 799 -0.38 -23.25 19.80
C VAL A 799 0.23 -21.98 19.22
N TRP A 800 1.29 -21.47 19.85
CA TRP A 800 2.09 -20.36 19.32
C TRP A 800 2.64 -20.71 17.93
N ALA A 801 3.29 -21.86 17.78
CA ALA A 801 3.85 -22.30 16.50
C ALA A 801 2.78 -22.45 15.40
N ILE A 802 1.61 -23.01 15.73
CA ILE A 802 0.49 -23.12 14.79
C ILE A 802 -0.04 -21.73 14.42
N SER A 803 -0.15 -20.81 15.38
CA SER A 803 -0.63 -19.44 15.14
C SER A 803 0.35 -18.63 14.28
N LEU A 804 1.63 -18.98 14.30
CA LEU A 804 2.66 -18.40 13.43
C LEU A 804 2.75 -19.05 12.05
N HIS A 805 2.10 -20.19 11.86
CA HIS A 805 2.15 -20.90 10.58
C HIS A 805 1.42 -20.12 9.47
N PRO A 806 1.99 -20.00 8.25
CA PRO A 806 1.33 -19.29 7.15
C PRO A 806 -0.05 -19.84 6.80
N GLU A 807 -0.30 -21.14 6.98
CA GLU A 807 -1.64 -21.73 6.77
C GLU A 807 -2.69 -21.18 7.75
N PHE A 808 -2.26 -20.79 8.95
CA PHE A 808 -3.12 -20.16 9.93
C PHE A 808 -3.33 -18.67 9.61
N GLN A 809 -2.23 -17.95 9.37
CA GLN A 809 -2.24 -16.49 9.24
C GLN A 809 -2.79 -15.96 7.91
N LEU A 810 -2.85 -16.78 6.87
CA LEU A 810 -3.21 -16.34 5.53
C LEU A 810 -4.56 -16.89 5.08
N ILE A 811 -5.26 -16.07 4.31
CA ILE A 811 -6.43 -16.44 3.52
C ILE A 811 -5.92 -16.71 2.12
N TYR A 812 -5.97 -17.99 1.74
CA TYR A 812 -5.53 -18.51 0.44
C TYR A 812 -6.65 -18.60 -0.54
#